data_AF-A0A0R2K8U1-F1
#
_entry.id   AF-A0A0R2K8U1-F1
#
_cell.length_a   1.000
_cell.length_b   1.000
_cell.length_c   1.000
_cell.angle_alpha   90.00
_cell.angle_beta   90.00
_cell.angle_gamma   90.00
#
_symmetry.space_group_name_H-M   'P 1'
#
loop_
_entity.id
_entity.type
_entity.pdbx_description
1 polymer ?
#
loop_
_entity_poly.entity_id
_entity_poly.type
_entity_poly.pdbx_seq_one_letter_code
_entity_poly.pdbx_strand_id
1 'polypeptide(L)'
;MSSFVTAGGDIGNGELLAQNAQQTANNANNGITDINDPNKLGPAEKATLKRKYDTDVLLYGMDTKKLTDNQLSTSEIDSAMSALTAYMTPFFANMSTTDTVDRDTLNTVYKNFDTADKNADSAFTNMVSSAASDAMVAGSQASVAGSEAVVAGNQASQAASNAAVQASVAVSNANVANSNATSGITIARSAANDMAVVSEAVTALKGGSTLTLAQLENGLQTKITAGDLSIGGRNYVLNSDFYLTGNNTSKNNLVASVNISTFSNRKIIVSVQIDIDNVTALTTDANYNRAGFEVKLKHIDGSYMYCGAWWYPKVGDSYHGRYYQTWDLSNQTFADTTAFNGGVYVQGIAADSISVGRPKLEIATVPTDYSQAPEDFSQLVETKTADLAETMVKNSDFATYKDQTAGAISQTVNKAIGDINNRNLALNTATPIVTVGQNKANQCVSIVLSQNIPANQPVTIAYDIVSTTAVGTFYTQHDVIGSIGDWTAMSPTTSLKTTSQHVASTTTETVEEPSTIQIRFDNITGTVTVTNVMVVMSSTEASWLPAPEDTQSDITQSINNIHLGFQNPDGSKFQMNLSADGTALMDFSKIMLNGATNIQDLTVTTAKLADMAVTNAKIGKLAVGNAQIADLAVTSAKVSEIDAGLIKSGTIDTNRLNADAIIANVINGKTITGITINTPTLNLGANGTLTTSFNLNQATSLYAPKKGTGTLKISTGVINSSSANMSRYSNTEGYWYGFDDNGNMVKNGTNQTGDDYAPGYEKHDIMKSNGNVLNRSYLDAMALALNEGGTQTFNTMLTAIGLETGNALLHQDLATEGTFEARLGTDNTYGFKIDTQVVSPMIRANSYTYAADVFISSYGTMGVTTSTKANKLDIVDVPNMLQKGYNLLTINPRQWFDKTSVEAYADVQAGNTDSVESVVDIKPVTGMVAEEVASAGLDDYVVKDENNKVQGLAYDRLWTLLLPVLRDMNDRLNEAQLEITKLKGVA
;
A
#
# COMPACT_ATOMS: atom_id res chain seq x y z
N MET A 1 133.89 -67.74 20.05
CA MET A 1 134.48 -68.59 21.11
C MET A 1 133.59 -68.42 22.33
N SER A 2 133.15 -69.44 23.07
CA SER A 2 133.43 -70.88 23.04
C SER A 2 132.15 -71.71 23.20
N SER A 3 132.21 -72.98 22.81
CA SER A 3 131.12 -73.98 22.80
C SER A 3 130.57 -74.40 24.17
N PHE A 4 129.33 -74.90 24.23
CA PHE A 4 129.04 -76.30 24.62
C PHE A 4 127.63 -76.77 24.20
N VAL A 5 127.44 -78.10 24.19
CA VAL A 5 126.33 -78.91 23.64
C VAL A 5 126.21 -80.17 24.55
N THR A 6 125.12 -80.94 24.73
CA THR A 6 123.89 -81.20 23.93
C THR A 6 122.81 -81.81 24.83
N ALA A 7 121.50 -81.52 24.61
CA ALA A 7 120.39 -82.48 24.83
C ALA A 7 118.99 -81.87 24.53
N GLY A 8 118.07 -82.68 23.99
CA GLY A 8 116.65 -82.34 23.85
C GLY A 8 115.77 -83.00 24.92
N GLY A 9 114.48 -82.66 24.95
CA GLY A 9 113.46 -83.27 25.79
C GLY A 9 112.05 -82.99 25.24
N ASP A 10 111.12 -83.92 25.48
CA ASP A 10 109.74 -83.86 24.97
C ASP A 10 108.96 -82.64 25.46
N ILE A 11 108.17 -82.03 24.56
CA ILE A 11 107.16 -81.03 24.93
C ILE A 11 105.98 -81.76 25.55
N GLY A 12 105.89 -81.73 26.88
CA GLY A 12 104.83 -82.39 27.63
C GLY A 12 103.45 -81.79 27.39
N ASN A 13 102.40 -82.62 27.49
CA ASN A 13 100.98 -82.29 27.27
C ASN A 13 100.49 -81.01 27.98
N GLY A 14 101.13 -80.61 29.10
CA GLY A 14 100.81 -79.38 29.83
C GLY A 14 101.12 -78.09 29.07
N GLU A 15 102.12 -78.06 28.19
CA GLU A 15 102.53 -76.84 27.48
C GLU A 15 101.57 -76.52 26.31
N LEU A 16 101.06 -77.55 25.63
CA LEU A 16 99.98 -77.41 24.65
C LEU A 16 98.65 -76.98 25.30
N LEU A 17 98.34 -77.51 26.49
CA LEU A 17 97.17 -77.07 27.28
C LEU A 17 97.31 -75.61 27.71
N ALA A 18 98.50 -75.16 28.11
CA ALA A 18 98.76 -73.76 28.46
C ALA A 18 98.58 -72.82 27.26
N GLN A 19 99.06 -73.19 26.07
CA GLN A 19 98.86 -72.40 24.84
C GLN A 19 97.38 -72.33 24.44
N ASN A 20 96.65 -73.45 24.49
CA ASN A 20 95.20 -73.47 24.23
C ASN A 20 94.41 -72.66 25.27
N ALA A 21 94.80 -72.70 26.55
CA ALA A 21 94.19 -71.91 27.61
C ALA A 21 94.46 -70.41 27.41
N GLN A 22 95.69 -70.02 27.05
CA GLN A 22 96.03 -68.63 26.75
C GLN A 22 95.29 -68.12 25.51
N GLN A 23 95.15 -68.94 24.46
CA GLN A 23 94.38 -68.54 23.28
C GLN A 23 92.87 -68.45 23.58
N THR A 24 92.34 -69.34 24.43
CA THR A 24 90.96 -69.25 24.93
C THR A 24 90.76 -67.99 25.77
N ALA A 25 91.70 -67.66 26.66
CA ALA A 25 91.66 -66.43 27.47
C ALA A 25 91.77 -65.16 26.61
N ASN A 26 92.65 -65.15 25.60
CA ASN A 26 92.78 -64.04 24.66
C ASN A 26 91.49 -63.86 23.82
N ASN A 27 90.89 -64.96 23.35
CA ASN A 27 89.62 -64.93 22.63
C ASN A 27 88.48 -64.42 23.52
N ALA A 28 88.43 -64.84 24.79
CA ALA A 28 87.46 -64.34 25.76
C ALA A 28 87.66 -62.84 26.08
N ASN A 29 88.92 -62.40 26.22
CA ASN A 29 89.24 -60.99 26.49
C ASN A 29 88.92 -60.08 25.29
N ASN A 30 89.16 -60.55 24.06
CA ASN A 30 88.72 -59.87 22.85
C ASN A 30 87.19 -59.80 22.77
N GLY A 31 86.48 -60.88 23.10
CA GLY A 31 85.01 -60.88 23.19
C GLY A 31 84.45 -59.90 24.22
N ILE A 32 85.10 -59.77 25.39
CA ILE A 32 84.74 -58.77 26.43
C ILE A 32 85.01 -57.34 25.95
N THR A 33 86.08 -57.13 25.18
CA THR A 33 86.41 -55.82 24.61
C THR A 33 85.36 -55.42 23.55
N ASP A 34 84.97 -56.35 22.69
CA ASP A 34 83.97 -56.15 21.64
C ASP A 34 82.54 -55.94 22.16
N ILE A 35 82.20 -56.51 23.32
CA ILE A 35 80.90 -56.28 24.01
C ILE A 35 80.81 -54.87 24.60
N ASN A 36 81.94 -54.22 24.88
CA ASN A 36 82.00 -52.90 25.52
C ASN A 36 82.40 -51.75 24.55
N ASP A 37 82.55 -52.02 23.25
CA ASP A 37 82.82 -50.99 22.24
C ASP A 37 81.51 -50.36 21.73
N PRO A 38 81.22 -49.07 22.01
CA PRO A 38 79.99 -48.43 21.56
C PRO A 38 79.85 -48.33 20.03
N ASN A 39 80.95 -48.50 19.29
CA ASN A 39 80.96 -48.48 17.81
C ASN A 39 80.77 -49.88 17.20
N LYS A 40 80.39 -50.87 18.00
CA LYS A 40 80.08 -52.23 17.54
C LYS A 40 78.65 -52.63 17.90
N LEU A 41 78.07 -53.53 17.09
CA LEU A 41 76.80 -54.22 17.33
C LEU A 41 77.06 -55.69 17.64
N GLY A 42 76.88 -56.08 18.90
CA GLY A 42 76.92 -57.49 19.31
C GLY A 42 75.63 -58.26 18.96
N PRO A 43 75.66 -59.60 18.96
CA PRO A 43 74.51 -60.46 18.63
C PRO A 43 73.18 -60.11 19.34
N ALA A 44 73.23 -59.80 20.65
CA ALA A 44 72.05 -59.46 21.43
C ALA A 44 71.42 -58.10 21.04
N GLU A 45 72.25 -57.14 20.62
CA GLU A 45 71.79 -55.84 20.17
C GLU A 45 71.23 -55.93 18.75
N LYS A 46 71.90 -56.64 17.84
CA LYS A 46 71.35 -56.99 16.52
C LYS A 46 69.97 -57.65 16.63
N ALA A 47 69.78 -58.59 17.57
CA ALA A 47 68.49 -59.23 17.81
C ALA A 47 67.40 -58.26 18.34
N THR A 48 67.79 -57.15 18.95
CA THR A 48 66.85 -56.11 19.41
C THR A 48 66.54 -55.11 18.30
N LEU A 49 67.54 -54.67 17.53
CA LEU A 49 67.34 -53.83 16.35
C LEU A 49 66.54 -54.56 15.25
N LYS A 50 66.75 -55.87 15.07
CA LYS A 50 65.95 -56.71 14.16
C LYS A 50 64.48 -56.72 14.56
N ARG A 51 64.17 -56.83 15.85
CA ARG A 51 62.78 -56.74 16.35
C ARG A 51 62.17 -55.36 16.11
N LYS A 52 62.90 -54.25 16.31
CA LYS A 52 62.39 -52.92 15.95
C LYS A 52 62.14 -52.81 14.45
N TYR A 53 63.12 -53.20 13.63
CA TYR A 53 63.00 -53.20 12.17
C TYR A 53 61.79 -54.01 11.68
N ASP A 54 61.57 -55.21 12.22
CA ASP A 54 60.42 -56.04 11.84
C ASP A 54 59.07 -55.38 12.22
N THR A 55 59.01 -54.66 13.35
CA THR A 55 57.85 -53.83 13.73
C THR A 55 57.67 -52.65 12.78
N ASP A 56 58.75 -51.93 12.46
CA ASP A 56 58.73 -50.77 11.56
C ASP A 56 58.28 -51.18 10.14
N VAL A 57 58.69 -52.35 9.65
CA VAL A 57 58.21 -52.93 8.38
C VAL A 57 56.72 -53.24 8.40
N LEU A 58 56.17 -53.69 9.55
CA LEU A 58 54.73 -53.91 9.71
C LEU A 58 53.95 -52.59 9.76
N LEU A 59 54.44 -51.58 10.48
CA LEU A 59 53.88 -50.23 10.52
C LEU A 59 53.84 -49.62 9.12
N TYR A 60 54.95 -49.64 8.40
CA TYR A 60 55.06 -49.22 6.99
C TYR A 60 54.00 -49.88 6.09
N GLY A 61 53.79 -51.19 6.22
CA GLY A 61 52.78 -51.92 5.45
C GLY A 61 51.34 -51.54 5.79
N MET A 62 51.06 -51.16 7.04
CA MET A 62 49.75 -50.64 7.45
C MET A 62 49.53 -49.21 6.94
N ASP A 63 50.52 -48.34 7.07
CA ASP A 63 50.44 -46.93 6.67
C ASP A 63 50.40 -46.75 5.16
N THR A 64 51.24 -47.43 4.39
CA THR A 64 51.16 -47.38 2.92
C THR A 64 49.82 -47.85 2.40
N LYS A 65 49.25 -48.92 2.99
CA LYS A 65 47.89 -49.36 2.65
C LYS A 65 46.84 -48.31 3.02
N LYS A 66 46.89 -47.79 4.25
CA LYS A 66 45.99 -46.75 4.78
C LYS A 66 46.01 -45.49 3.93
N LEU A 67 47.18 -45.00 3.54
CA LEU A 67 47.34 -43.85 2.66
C LEU A 67 46.84 -44.15 1.24
N THR A 68 47.22 -45.28 0.65
CA THR A 68 46.85 -45.66 -0.72
C THR A 68 45.33 -45.86 -0.88
N ASP A 69 44.69 -46.57 0.06
CA ASP A 69 43.23 -46.78 0.08
C ASP A 69 42.46 -45.44 0.13
N ASN A 70 43.09 -44.39 0.66
CA ASN A 70 42.52 -43.05 0.83
C ASN A 70 43.12 -42.01 -0.14
N GLN A 71 43.87 -42.45 -1.16
CA GLN A 71 44.49 -41.60 -2.19
C GLN A 71 45.47 -40.53 -1.66
N LEU A 72 46.11 -40.81 -0.52
CA LEU A 72 47.13 -39.97 0.11
C LEU A 72 48.55 -40.43 -0.30
N SER A 73 49.51 -39.51 -0.25
CA SER A 73 50.90 -39.75 -0.70
C SER A 73 51.70 -40.63 0.26
N THR A 74 52.30 -41.70 -0.24
CA THR A 74 53.21 -42.60 0.50
C THR A 74 54.70 -42.20 0.41
N SER A 75 55.04 -41.22 -0.43
CA SER A 75 56.42 -40.91 -0.84
C SER A 75 57.43 -40.71 0.32
N GLU A 76 56.98 -40.12 1.43
CA GLU A 76 57.83 -39.87 2.60
C GLU A 76 58.14 -41.16 3.38
N ILE A 77 57.13 -41.99 3.65
CA ILE A 77 57.30 -43.25 4.39
C ILE A 77 57.98 -44.33 3.53
N ASP A 78 57.72 -44.35 2.22
CA ASP A 78 58.45 -45.17 1.23
C ASP A 78 59.95 -44.84 1.24
N SER A 79 60.29 -43.54 1.26
CA SER A 79 61.68 -43.07 1.28
C SER A 79 62.37 -43.42 2.60
N ALA A 80 61.68 -43.22 3.74
CA ALA A 80 62.22 -43.52 5.06
C ALA A 80 62.44 -45.02 5.27
N MET A 81 61.47 -45.88 4.92
CA MET A 81 61.60 -47.33 5.01
C MET A 81 62.67 -47.88 4.05
N SER A 82 62.80 -47.31 2.84
CA SER A 82 63.87 -47.68 1.91
C SER A 82 65.26 -47.39 2.49
N ALA A 83 65.45 -46.22 3.10
CA ALA A 83 66.70 -45.84 3.75
C ALA A 83 67.02 -46.73 4.96
N LEU A 84 66.02 -47.01 5.80
CA LEU A 84 66.14 -47.90 6.96
C LEU A 84 66.50 -49.34 6.54
N THR A 85 65.81 -49.88 5.54
CA THR A 85 66.06 -51.21 4.96
C THR A 85 67.48 -51.33 4.41
N ALA A 86 67.93 -50.34 3.64
CA ALA A 86 69.26 -50.32 3.06
C ALA A 86 70.37 -50.30 4.13
N TYR A 87 70.17 -49.55 5.22
CA TYR A 87 71.14 -49.47 6.31
C TYR A 87 71.16 -50.72 7.21
N MET A 88 69.99 -51.29 7.52
CA MET A 88 69.90 -52.37 8.52
C MET A 88 70.17 -53.77 7.97
N THR A 89 69.84 -54.03 6.70
CA THR A 89 69.97 -55.39 6.10
C THR A 89 71.37 -56.02 6.22
N PRO A 90 72.50 -55.29 6.02
CA PRO A 90 73.83 -55.87 6.18
C PRO A 90 74.09 -56.45 7.58
N PHE A 91 73.67 -55.76 8.64
CA PHE A 91 73.86 -56.21 10.03
C PHE A 91 73.04 -57.47 10.38
N PHE A 92 72.00 -57.76 9.61
CA PHE A 92 71.14 -58.94 9.79
C PHE A 92 71.59 -60.17 8.99
N ALA A 93 72.55 -60.02 8.07
CA ALA A 93 73.07 -61.13 7.26
C ALA A 93 73.81 -62.18 8.11
N ASN A 94 74.43 -61.77 9.21
CA ASN A 94 75.01 -62.68 10.21
C ASN A 94 74.69 -62.20 11.63
N MET A 95 73.80 -62.92 12.30
CA MET A 95 73.35 -62.59 13.66
C MET A 95 74.32 -63.05 14.77
N SER A 96 75.33 -63.86 14.43
CA SER A 96 76.25 -64.47 15.42
C SER A 96 77.59 -63.74 15.53
N THR A 97 77.87 -62.74 14.69
CA THR A 97 79.10 -61.93 14.72
C THR A 97 78.87 -60.56 15.31
N THR A 98 79.94 -59.96 15.84
CA THR A 98 80.00 -58.54 16.17
C THR A 98 80.49 -57.76 14.95
N ASP A 99 79.76 -56.71 14.54
CA ASP A 99 80.13 -55.86 13.40
C ASP A 99 80.29 -54.39 13.85
N THR A 100 81.12 -53.61 13.14
CA THR A 100 81.26 -52.15 13.37
C THR A 100 80.04 -51.39 12.82
N VAL A 101 79.57 -50.38 13.55
CA VAL A 101 78.37 -49.57 13.21
C VAL A 101 78.63 -48.07 13.30
N ASP A 102 77.97 -47.29 12.44
CA ASP A 102 77.79 -45.85 12.63
C ASP A 102 76.51 -45.62 13.45
N ARG A 103 76.66 -45.11 14.67
CA ARG A 103 75.56 -44.87 15.61
C ARG A 103 74.70 -43.66 15.25
N ASP A 104 75.28 -42.64 14.63
CA ASP A 104 74.54 -41.43 14.25
C ASP A 104 73.66 -41.69 13.04
N THR A 105 74.17 -42.44 12.05
CA THR A 105 73.38 -42.91 10.91
C THR A 105 72.29 -43.89 11.37
N LEU A 106 72.61 -44.85 12.28
CA LEU A 106 71.64 -45.79 12.86
C LEU A 106 70.46 -45.06 13.52
N ASN A 107 70.75 -44.11 14.41
CA ASN A 107 69.73 -43.34 15.13
C ASN A 107 68.91 -42.46 14.16
N THR A 108 69.55 -41.93 13.12
CA THR A 108 68.90 -41.07 12.12
C THR A 108 67.92 -41.86 11.25
N VAL A 109 68.29 -43.05 10.74
CA VAL A 109 67.36 -43.81 9.88
C VAL A 109 66.10 -44.28 10.62
N TYR A 110 66.24 -44.69 11.88
CA TYR A 110 65.08 -45.03 12.71
C TYR A 110 64.24 -43.79 13.06
N LYS A 111 64.86 -42.67 13.47
CA LYS A 111 64.13 -41.43 13.77
C LYS A 111 63.37 -40.88 12.56
N ASN A 112 63.94 -40.98 11.37
CA ASN A 112 63.30 -40.55 10.13
C ASN A 112 62.07 -41.42 9.82
N PHE A 113 62.16 -42.74 10.04
CA PHE A 113 61.01 -43.63 9.93
C PHE A 113 59.93 -43.29 10.97
N ASP A 114 60.29 -43.18 12.26
CA ASP A 114 59.40 -42.80 13.36
C ASP A 114 58.76 -41.39 13.20
N THR A 115 59.24 -40.59 12.23
CA THR A 115 58.70 -39.28 11.85
C THR A 115 57.75 -39.41 10.65
N ALA A 116 58.13 -40.19 9.63
CA ALA A 116 57.30 -40.42 8.45
C ALA A 116 56.00 -41.20 8.78
N ASP A 117 56.08 -42.17 9.71
CA ASP A 117 54.95 -42.88 10.33
C ASP A 117 53.93 -41.89 10.96
N LYS A 118 54.39 -40.99 11.85
CA LYS A 118 53.54 -39.94 12.43
C LYS A 118 52.97 -38.96 11.40
N ASN A 119 53.72 -38.65 10.34
CA ASN A 119 53.26 -37.78 9.26
C ASN A 119 52.18 -38.46 8.41
N ALA A 120 52.30 -39.77 8.16
CA ALA A 120 51.25 -40.58 7.52
C ALA A 120 49.96 -40.60 8.35
N ASP A 121 50.09 -40.83 9.66
CA ASP A 121 48.98 -40.85 10.61
C ASP A 121 48.28 -39.48 10.71
N SER A 122 49.07 -38.40 10.72
CA SER A 122 48.58 -37.02 10.71
C SER A 122 47.86 -36.66 9.40
N ALA A 123 48.41 -37.07 8.25
CA ALA A 123 47.81 -36.81 6.94
C ALA A 123 46.43 -37.47 6.80
N PHE A 124 46.29 -38.73 7.23
CA PHE A 124 45.01 -39.42 7.26
C PHE A 124 44.02 -38.76 8.23
N THR A 125 44.48 -38.41 9.44
CA THR A 125 43.62 -37.77 10.45
C THR A 125 43.08 -36.42 9.96
N ASN A 126 43.94 -35.59 9.37
CA ASN A 126 43.54 -34.31 8.78
C ASN A 126 42.50 -34.48 7.66
N MET A 127 42.69 -35.45 6.76
CA MET A 127 41.71 -35.77 5.71
C MET A 127 40.34 -36.13 6.29
N VAL A 128 40.29 -36.97 7.34
CA VAL A 128 39.05 -37.35 8.01
C VAL A 128 38.37 -36.13 8.67
N SER A 129 39.15 -35.26 9.33
CA SER A 129 38.64 -34.02 9.93
C SER A 129 38.10 -33.03 8.89
N SER A 130 38.74 -32.90 7.73
CA SER A 130 38.23 -32.09 6.61
C SER A 130 36.92 -32.67 6.07
N ALA A 131 36.86 -33.97 5.79
CA ALA A 131 35.65 -34.63 5.30
C ALA A 131 34.47 -34.51 6.29
N ALA A 132 34.72 -34.59 7.61
CA ALA A 132 33.72 -34.35 8.63
C ALA A 132 33.23 -32.89 8.64
N SER A 133 34.14 -31.92 8.44
CA SER A 133 33.81 -30.50 8.34
C SER A 133 32.95 -30.20 7.11
N ASP A 134 33.29 -30.77 5.95
CA ASP A 134 32.52 -30.63 4.71
C ASP A 134 31.12 -31.25 4.86
N ALA A 135 31.00 -32.40 5.54
CA ALA A 135 29.71 -33.02 5.86
C ALA A 135 28.85 -32.14 6.78
N MET A 136 29.45 -31.46 7.77
CA MET A 136 28.73 -30.48 8.62
C MET A 136 28.27 -29.26 7.83
N VAL A 137 29.08 -28.75 6.89
CA VAL A 137 28.70 -27.65 6.00
C VAL A 137 27.56 -28.06 5.08
N ALA A 138 27.63 -29.25 4.46
CA ALA A 138 26.56 -29.79 3.62
C ALA A 138 25.25 -30.00 4.41
N GLY A 139 25.33 -30.50 5.65
CA GLY A 139 24.17 -30.61 6.54
C GLY A 139 23.54 -29.25 6.89
N SER A 140 24.38 -28.23 7.13
CA SER A 140 23.92 -26.87 7.37
C SER A 140 23.25 -26.26 6.13
N GLN A 141 23.82 -26.45 4.94
CA GLN A 141 23.23 -26.03 3.66
C GLN A 141 21.89 -26.72 3.39
N ALA A 142 21.78 -28.02 3.68
CA ALA A 142 20.52 -28.77 3.56
C ALA A 142 19.44 -28.25 4.53
N SER A 143 19.82 -27.86 5.76
CA SER A 143 18.92 -27.24 6.74
C SER A 143 18.41 -25.86 6.28
N VAL A 144 19.30 -25.05 5.68
CA VAL A 144 18.92 -23.75 5.06
C VAL A 144 17.95 -23.98 3.90
N ALA A 145 18.27 -24.87 2.96
CA ALA A 145 17.41 -25.17 1.82
C ALA A 145 16.03 -25.72 2.25
N GLY A 146 15.98 -26.54 3.30
CA GLY A 146 14.72 -26.99 3.91
C GLY A 146 13.90 -25.84 4.51
N SER A 147 14.56 -24.87 5.13
CA SER A 147 13.92 -23.66 5.68
C SER A 147 13.38 -22.75 4.56
N GLU A 148 14.15 -22.56 3.49
CA GLU A 148 13.73 -21.82 2.29
C GLU A 148 12.53 -22.49 1.60
N ALA A 149 12.50 -23.81 1.51
CA ALA A 149 11.36 -24.56 0.97
C ALA A 149 10.07 -24.36 1.80
N VAL A 150 10.17 -24.28 3.13
CA VAL A 150 9.03 -23.96 4.01
C VAL A 150 8.56 -22.52 3.78
N VAL A 151 9.48 -21.55 3.61
CA VAL A 151 9.12 -20.17 3.28
C VAL A 151 8.39 -20.09 1.93
N ALA A 152 8.89 -20.77 0.90
CA ALA A 152 8.23 -20.84 -0.41
C ALA A 152 6.84 -21.49 -0.34
N GLY A 153 6.68 -22.56 0.45
CA GLY A 153 5.38 -23.19 0.70
C GLY A 153 4.37 -22.26 1.39
N ASN A 154 4.83 -21.47 2.37
CA ASN A 154 4.00 -20.47 3.04
C ASN A 154 3.59 -19.33 2.09
N GLN A 155 4.50 -18.86 1.23
CA GLN A 155 4.19 -17.87 0.20
C GLN A 155 3.14 -18.38 -0.80
N ALA A 156 3.25 -19.64 -1.24
CA ALA A 156 2.26 -20.26 -2.12
C ALA A 156 0.88 -20.39 -1.45
N SER A 157 0.83 -20.74 -0.16
CA SER A 157 -0.41 -20.80 0.64
C SER A 157 -1.07 -19.42 0.78
N GLN A 158 -0.28 -18.37 1.01
CA GLN A 158 -0.78 -17.00 1.05
C GLN A 158 -1.30 -16.54 -0.32
N ALA A 159 -0.61 -16.87 -1.42
CA ALA A 159 -1.06 -16.56 -2.77
C ALA A 159 -2.41 -17.23 -3.10
N ALA A 160 -2.59 -18.50 -2.71
CA ALA A 160 -3.86 -19.21 -2.85
C ALA A 160 -4.99 -18.56 -2.02
N SER A 161 -4.69 -18.15 -0.79
CA SER A 161 -5.63 -17.43 0.08
C SER A 161 -6.06 -16.09 -0.52
N ASN A 162 -5.10 -15.32 -1.07
CA ASN A 162 -5.38 -14.06 -1.74
C ASN A 162 -6.26 -14.25 -2.99
N ALA A 163 -6.03 -15.31 -3.78
CA ALA A 163 -6.86 -15.64 -4.93
C ALA A 163 -8.31 -16.00 -4.52
N ALA A 164 -8.51 -16.71 -3.41
CA ALA A 164 -9.84 -17.01 -2.88
C ALA A 164 -10.60 -15.75 -2.42
N VAL A 165 -9.91 -14.78 -1.81
CA VAL A 165 -10.48 -13.47 -1.46
C VAL A 165 -10.86 -12.69 -2.73
N GLN A 166 -9.99 -12.64 -3.74
CA GLN A 166 -10.29 -11.97 -5.01
C GLN A 166 -11.51 -12.60 -5.72
N ALA A 167 -11.63 -13.93 -5.73
CA ALA A 167 -12.80 -14.61 -6.26
C ALA A 167 -14.09 -14.23 -5.50
N SER A 168 -14.02 -14.12 -4.17
CA SER A 168 -15.15 -13.71 -3.33
C SER A 168 -15.58 -12.26 -3.60
N VAL A 169 -14.63 -11.35 -3.79
CA VAL A 169 -14.89 -9.96 -4.19
C VAL A 169 -15.51 -9.89 -5.59
N ALA A 170 -15.03 -10.69 -6.54
CA ALA A 170 -15.61 -10.75 -7.89
C ALA A 170 -17.08 -11.20 -7.88
N VAL A 171 -17.43 -12.19 -7.05
CA VAL A 171 -18.83 -12.62 -6.83
C VAL A 171 -19.67 -11.50 -6.21
N SER A 172 -19.14 -10.78 -5.21
CA SER A 172 -19.84 -9.64 -4.61
C SER A 172 -20.12 -8.53 -5.64
N ASN A 173 -19.12 -8.16 -6.45
CA ASN A 173 -19.26 -7.15 -7.50
C ASN A 173 -20.27 -7.57 -8.57
N ALA A 174 -20.31 -8.85 -8.95
CA ALA A 174 -21.32 -9.38 -9.88
C ALA A 174 -22.74 -9.26 -9.30
N ASN A 175 -22.92 -9.54 -8.00
CA ASN A 175 -24.21 -9.38 -7.32
C ASN A 175 -24.66 -7.92 -7.23
N VAL A 176 -23.74 -6.99 -6.98
CA VAL A 176 -24.02 -5.53 -7.01
C VAL A 176 -24.39 -5.08 -8.42
N ALA A 177 -23.65 -5.50 -9.45
CA ALA A 177 -23.98 -5.20 -10.85
C ALA A 177 -25.38 -5.72 -11.25
N ASN A 178 -25.74 -6.94 -10.83
CA ASN A 178 -27.06 -7.53 -11.06
C ASN A 178 -28.18 -6.78 -10.31
N SER A 179 -27.90 -6.31 -9.09
CA SER A 179 -28.85 -5.50 -8.30
C SER A 179 -29.06 -4.12 -8.92
N ASN A 180 -28.00 -3.49 -9.43
CA ASN A 180 -28.05 -2.21 -10.14
C ASN A 180 -28.80 -2.36 -11.48
N ALA A 181 -28.57 -3.45 -12.22
CA ALA A 181 -29.33 -3.76 -13.45
C ALA A 181 -30.83 -3.96 -13.15
N THR A 182 -31.17 -4.72 -12.12
CA THR A 182 -32.56 -4.91 -11.66
C THR A 182 -33.21 -3.59 -11.25
N SER A 183 -32.48 -2.72 -10.56
CA SER A 183 -32.96 -1.39 -10.16
C SER A 183 -33.16 -0.49 -11.38
N GLY A 184 -32.23 -0.49 -12.35
CA GLY A 184 -32.35 0.23 -13.61
C GLY A 184 -33.54 -0.23 -14.44
N ILE A 185 -33.78 -1.53 -14.54
CA ILE A 185 -34.98 -2.11 -15.18
C ILE A 185 -36.26 -1.66 -14.47
N THR A 186 -36.24 -1.59 -13.14
CA THR A 186 -37.40 -1.13 -12.34
C THR A 186 -37.68 0.36 -12.57
N ILE A 187 -36.65 1.21 -12.54
CA ILE A 187 -36.75 2.65 -12.84
C ILE A 187 -37.24 2.86 -14.27
N ALA A 188 -36.70 2.13 -15.25
CA ALA A 188 -37.14 2.21 -16.65
C ALA A 188 -38.60 1.79 -16.81
N ARG A 189 -39.08 0.78 -16.07
CA ARG A 189 -40.48 0.36 -16.06
C ARG A 189 -41.40 1.41 -15.42
N SER A 190 -40.98 2.01 -14.30
CA SER A 190 -41.73 3.12 -13.69
C SER A 190 -41.81 4.32 -14.64
N ALA A 191 -40.69 4.74 -15.21
CA ALA A 191 -40.66 5.83 -16.19
C ALA A 191 -41.50 5.54 -17.44
N ALA A 192 -41.56 4.29 -17.91
CA ALA A 192 -42.45 3.89 -19.00
C ALA A 192 -43.93 3.97 -18.61
N ASN A 193 -44.29 3.58 -17.38
CA ASN A 193 -45.65 3.72 -16.85
C ASN A 193 -46.03 5.20 -16.68
N ASP A 194 -45.15 6.02 -16.10
CA ASP A 194 -45.35 7.46 -15.93
C ASP A 194 -45.51 8.14 -17.30
N MET A 195 -44.72 7.74 -18.30
CA MET A 195 -44.82 8.24 -19.67
C MET A 195 -46.10 7.78 -20.38
N ALA A 196 -46.65 6.60 -20.06
CA ALA A 196 -47.97 6.18 -20.52
C ALA A 196 -49.08 7.04 -19.90
N VAL A 197 -49.03 7.31 -18.59
CA VAL A 197 -49.98 8.21 -17.90
C VAL A 197 -49.89 9.65 -18.44
N VAL A 198 -48.69 10.16 -18.68
CA VAL A 198 -48.48 11.47 -19.33
C VAL A 198 -49.00 11.46 -20.77
N SER A 199 -48.84 10.36 -21.52
CA SER A 199 -49.40 10.22 -22.87
C SER A 199 -50.93 10.23 -22.87
N GLU A 200 -51.58 9.55 -21.91
CA GLU A 200 -53.03 9.61 -21.72
C GLU A 200 -53.49 11.03 -21.33
N ALA A 201 -52.80 11.68 -20.39
CA ALA A 201 -53.10 13.06 -19.97
C ALA A 201 -52.91 14.08 -21.10
N VAL A 202 -51.84 13.95 -21.91
CA VAL A 202 -51.59 14.78 -23.10
C VAL A 202 -52.60 14.49 -24.21
N THR A 203 -53.07 13.25 -24.35
CA THR A 203 -54.14 12.90 -25.30
C THR A 203 -55.48 13.52 -24.87
N ALA A 204 -55.79 13.50 -23.57
CA ALA A 204 -56.95 14.20 -23.01
C ALA A 204 -56.85 15.72 -23.20
N LEU A 205 -55.68 16.32 -22.96
CA LEU A 205 -55.45 17.77 -23.15
C LEU A 205 -55.49 18.20 -24.62
N LYS A 206 -54.98 17.37 -25.55
CA LYS A 206 -55.09 17.59 -27.00
C LYS A 206 -56.53 17.49 -27.53
N GLY A 207 -57.44 16.86 -26.78
CA GLY A 207 -58.89 16.91 -27.03
C GLY A 207 -59.55 18.24 -26.64
N GLY A 208 -58.86 19.12 -25.91
CA GLY A 208 -59.39 20.38 -25.41
C GLY A 208 -60.34 20.23 -24.22
N SER A 209 -60.88 21.36 -23.75
CA SER A 209 -61.93 21.37 -22.74
C SER A 209 -63.18 20.66 -23.27
N THR A 210 -63.67 19.65 -22.55
CA THR A 210 -65.00 19.05 -22.83
C THR A 210 -66.16 19.98 -22.51
N LEU A 211 -65.90 21.09 -21.79
CA LEU A 211 -66.83 22.18 -21.61
C LEU A 211 -66.67 23.20 -22.74
N THR A 212 -67.72 23.31 -23.55
CA THR A 212 -67.88 24.31 -24.61
C THR A 212 -67.92 25.73 -24.04
N LEU A 213 -67.71 26.73 -24.89
CA LEU A 213 -67.80 28.16 -24.51
C LEU A 213 -69.14 28.48 -23.81
N ALA A 214 -70.24 27.91 -24.30
CA ALA A 214 -71.58 28.04 -23.72
C ALA A 214 -71.73 27.44 -22.30
N GLN A 215 -70.88 26.48 -21.91
CA GLN A 215 -70.88 25.92 -20.55
C GLN A 215 -70.08 26.80 -19.58
N LEU A 216 -69.03 27.48 -20.04
CA LEU A 216 -68.32 28.52 -19.28
C LEU A 216 -69.22 29.75 -19.07
N GLU A 217 -69.91 30.20 -20.12
CA GLU A 217 -70.87 31.32 -20.06
C GLU A 217 -72.02 31.02 -19.07
N ASN A 218 -72.62 29.83 -19.13
CA ASN A 218 -73.65 29.41 -18.16
C ASN A 218 -73.15 29.36 -16.72
N GLY A 219 -71.92 28.89 -16.48
CA GLY A 219 -71.32 28.86 -15.14
C GLY A 219 -71.15 30.25 -14.53
N LEU A 220 -70.76 31.24 -15.35
CA LEU A 220 -70.65 32.64 -14.93
C LEU A 220 -72.04 33.28 -14.73
N GLN A 221 -72.96 33.04 -15.66
CA GLN A 221 -74.35 33.53 -15.60
C GLN A 221 -75.08 33.03 -14.34
N THR A 222 -74.85 31.79 -13.92
CA THR A 222 -75.46 31.18 -12.72
C THR A 222 -75.01 31.91 -11.44
N LYS A 223 -73.74 32.33 -11.35
CA LYS A 223 -73.25 33.11 -10.20
C LYS A 223 -73.79 34.54 -10.16
N ILE A 224 -74.01 35.15 -11.32
CA ILE A 224 -74.58 36.52 -11.42
C ILE A 224 -76.07 36.53 -11.07
N THR A 225 -76.80 35.44 -11.33
CA THR A 225 -78.26 35.37 -11.14
C THR A 225 -78.67 35.09 -9.68
N ALA A 226 -77.71 34.83 -8.78
CA ALA A 226 -77.94 34.48 -7.36
C ALA A 226 -78.10 35.68 -6.39
N GLY A 227 -78.44 36.87 -6.89
CA GLY A 227 -79.09 37.95 -6.11
C GLY A 227 -78.24 38.82 -5.15
N ASP A 228 -77.15 38.31 -4.57
CA ASP A 228 -76.52 38.97 -3.40
C ASP A 228 -75.52 40.10 -3.70
N LEU A 229 -75.21 40.41 -4.97
CA LEU A 229 -74.29 41.50 -5.35
C LEU A 229 -74.80 42.36 -6.52
N SER A 230 -75.76 43.25 -6.23
CA SER A 230 -76.21 44.29 -7.16
C SER A 230 -75.30 45.53 -7.14
N ILE A 231 -74.04 45.38 -7.56
CA ILE A 231 -73.14 46.53 -7.79
C ILE A 231 -73.53 47.18 -9.13
N GLY A 232 -74.43 48.17 -9.08
CA GLY A 232 -74.77 48.94 -10.27
C GLY A 232 -73.63 49.90 -10.62
N GLY A 233 -73.08 49.76 -11.82
CA GLY A 233 -72.11 50.71 -12.40
C GLY A 233 -72.64 51.48 -13.62
N ARG A 234 -73.82 51.09 -14.15
CA ARG A 234 -74.44 51.71 -15.33
C ARG A 234 -75.17 52.99 -14.92
N ASN A 235 -74.73 54.10 -15.49
CA ASN A 235 -75.50 55.34 -15.47
C ASN A 235 -76.70 55.24 -16.42
N TYR A 236 -77.90 55.51 -15.90
CA TYR A 236 -79.13 55.60 -16.69
C TYR A 236 -79.50 57.03 -17.11
N VAL A 237 -78.67 58.05 -16.81
CA VAL A 237 -78.89 59.45 -17.22
C VAL A 237 -78.10 59.75 -18.49
N LEU A 238 -78.81 59.99 -19.61
CA LEU A 238 -78.20 60.36 -20.89
C LEU A 238 -77.64 61.79 -20.85
N ASN A 239 -76.60 62.07 -21.65
CA ASN A 239 -75.96 63.40 -21.75
C ASN A 239 -75.57 63.98 -20.38
N SER A 240 -75.05 63.10 -19.51
CA SER A 240 -74.73 63.39 -18.11
C SER A 240 -73.35 64.01 -17.89
N ASP A 241 -72.45 64.02 -18.88
CA ASP A 241 -71.14 64.66 -18.71
C ASP A 241 -71.22 66.19 -18.89
N PHE A 242 -71.63 66.86 -17.82
CA PHE A 242 -71.68 68.32 -17.73
C PHE A 242 -71.56 68.76 -16.27
N TYR A 243 -71.25 70.05 -16.06
CA TYR A 243 -71.28 70.71 -14.77
C TYR A 243 -72.04 72.05 -14.85
N LEU A 244 -72.69 72.41 -13.75
CA LEU A 244 -73.23 73.73 -13.46
C LEU A 244 -72.23 74.50 -12.61
N THR A 245 -71.86 75.71 -13.04
CA THR A 245 -70.79 76.50 -12.38
C THR A 245 -71.25 77.87 -11.85
N GLY A 246 -72.55 78.15 -11.89
CA GLY A 246 -73.11 79.44 -11.47
C GLY A 246 -74.10 79.34 -10.31
N ASN A 247 -74.18 80.40 -9.51
CA ASN A 247 -75.17 80.56 -8.44
C ASN A 247 -76.61 80.47 -9.02
N ASN A 248 -77.52 79.80 -8.31
CA ASN A 248 -78.94 79.66 -8.70
C ASN A 248 -79.18 79.06 -10.11
N THR A 249 -78.32 78.14 -10.57
CA THR A 249 -78.44 77.48 -11.88
C THR A 249 -79.10 76.09 -11.81
N SER A 250 -79.69 75.64 -12.92
CA SER A 250 -80.23 74.28 -13.03
C SER A 250 -80.20 73.75 -14.47
N LYS A 251 -80.03 72.43 -14.63
CA LYS A 251 -80.25 71.70 -15.90
C LYS A 251 -81.43 70.76 -15.70
N ASN A 252 -82.60 71.21 -16.13
CA ASN A 252 -83.88 70.49 -16.04
C ASN A 252 -84.08 69.54 -17.23
N ASN A 253 -85.15 68.74 -17.16
CA ASN A 253 -85.61 67.86 -18.24
C ASN A 253 -84.57 66.81 -18.67
N LEU A 254 -83.80 66.31 -17.70
CA LEU A 254 -82.94 65.16 -17.94
C LEU A 254 -83.79 63.93 -18.27
N VAL A 255 -83.25 63.05 -19.10
CA VAL A 255 -83.93 61.84 -19.59
C VAL A 255 -83.14 60.58 -19.27
N ALA A 256 -83.88 59.51 -19.08
CA ALA A 256 -83.38 58.18 -18.82
C ALA A 256 -82.97 57.48 -20.13
N SER A 257 -81.95 56.63 -20.09
CA SER A 257 -81.60 55.73 -21.21
C SER A 257 -82.52 54.52 -21.34
N VAL A 258 -83.47 54.36 -20.41
CA VAL A 258 -84.53 53.33 -20.39
C VAL A 258 -85.82 53.94 -19.87
N ASN A 259 -86.99 53.35 -20.12
CA ASN A 259 -88.22 53.82 -19.49
C ASN A 259 -88.15 53.69 -17.96
N ILE A 260 -88.66 54.68 -17.22
CA ILE A 260 -88.59 54.73 -15.75
C ILE A 260 -89.36 53.58 -15.06
N SER A 261 -90.28 52.93 -15.78
CA SER A 261 -90.89 51.65 -15.43
C SER A 261 -89.85 50.59 -15.01
N THR A 262 -88.65 50.63 -15.60
CA THR A 262 -87.49 49.76 -15.27
C THR A 262 -87.03 49.86 -13.81
N PHE A 263 -87.27 50.99 -13.13
CA PHE A 263 -86.90 51.21 -11.74
C PHE A 263 -87.95 50.71 -10.73
N SER A 264 -89.12 50.26 -11.19
CA SER A 264 -90.20 49.72 -10.34
C SER A 264 -89.73 48.51 -9.54
N ASN A 265 -90.10 48.42 -8.26
CA ASN A 265 -89.73 47.33 -7.35
C ASN A 265 -88.21 47.10 -7.18
N ARG A 266 -87.38 48.16 -7.28
CA ARG A 266 -85.92 48.06 -7.15
C ARG A 266 -85.35 49.10 -6.18
N LYS A 267 -84.14 48.84 -5.68
CA LYS A 267 -83.32 49.87 -5.03
C LYS A 267 -82.55 50.65 -6.10
N ILE A 268 -82.59 51.97 -6.01
CA ILE A 268 -81.82 52.86 -6.88
C ILE A 268 -80.88 53.74 -6.06
N ILE A 269 -79.84 54.23 -6.72
CA ILE A 269 -78.98 55.29 -6.19
C ILE A 269 -79.03 56.48 -7.14
N VAL A 270 -79.29 57.64 -6.56
CA VAL A 270 -79.19 58.95 -7.21
C VAL A 270 -77.90 59.58 -6.72
N SER A 271 -76.99 59.99 -7.60
CA SER A 271 -75.74 60.65 -7.21
C SER A 271 -75.31 61.75 -8.17
N VAL A 272 -74.50 62.68 -7.67
CA VAL A 272 -74.03 63.87 -8.39
C VAL A 272 -72.65 64.27 -7.85
N GLN A 273 -71.78 64.78 -8.71
CA GLN A 273 -70.54 65.40 -8.27
C GLN A 273 -70.86 66.81 -7.75
N ILE A 274 -70.39 67.13 -6.55
CA ILE A 274 -70.43 68.46 -5.97
C ILE A 274 -69.00 68.83 -5.60
N ASP A 275 -68.48 69.86 -6.25
CA ASP A 275 -67.21 70.50 -5.93
C ASP A 275 -67.51 72.00 -5.76
N ILE A 276 -67.63 72.45 -4.51
CA ILE A 276 -67.99 73.83 -4.12
C ILE A 276 -66.99 74.31 -3.05
N ASP A 277 -66.32 75.43 -3.32
CA ASP A 277 -65.38 76.08 -2.41
C ASP A 277 -66.02 77.29 -1.71
N ASN A 278 -65.95 77.30 -0.37
CA ASN A 278 -66.22 78.44 0.49
C ASN A 278 -67.57 79.14 0.17
N VAL A 279 -68.67 78.56 0.65
CA VAL A 279 -70.00 79.17 0.52
C VAL A 279 -70.02 80.53 1.22
N THR A 280 -70.01 81.62 0.44
CA THR A 280 -69.89 83.00 0.93
C THR A 280 -71.22 83.60 1.36
N ALA A 281 -72.34 83.15 0.79
CA ALA A 281 -73.68 83.59 1.19
C ALA A 281 -74.76 82.54 0.89
N LEU A 282 -75.84 82.61 1.68
CA LEU A 282 -77.05 81.81 1.51
C LEU A 282 -78.29 82.70 1.47
N THR A 283 -79.34 82.26 0.79
CA THR A 283 -80.62 82.99 0.75
C THR A 283 -81.42 82.83 2.04
N THR A 284 -82.36 83.75 2.29
CA THR A 284 -83.20 83.76 3.50
C THR A 284 -84.25 82.64 3.53
N ASP A 285 -84.57 82.04 2.38
CA ASP A 285 -85.42 80.84 2.33
C ASP A 285 -84.56 79.59 2.51
N ALA A 286 -84.49 79.12 3.75
CA ALA A 286 -83.72 77.94 4.14
C ALA A 286 -84.09 76.66 3.36
N ASN A 287 -85.29 76.58 2.77
CA ASN A 287 -85.74 75.40 2.02
C ASN A 287 -85.03 75.23 0.67
N TYR A 288 -84.42 76.30 0.14
CA TYR A 288 -83.75 76.30 -1.17
C TYR A 288 -82.24 76.52 -1.09
N ASN A 289 -81.62 76.47 0.08
CA ASN A 289 -80.16 76.55 0.23
C ASN A 289 -79.53 75.15 0.04
N ARG A 290 -79.38 74.70 -1.21
CA ARG A 290 -78.98 73.31 -1.54
C ARG A 290 -78.40 73.12 -2.93
N ALA A 291 -77.49 72.16 -3.06
CA ALA A 291 -76.98 71.68 -4.34
C ALA A 291 -77.25 70.17 -4.47
N GLY A 292 -77.62 69.70 -5.67
CA GLY A 292 -78.00 68.28 -5.81
C GLY A 292 -78.53 67.87 -7.19
N PHE A 293 -78.91 66.60 -7.28
CA PHE A 293 -79.58 65.99 -8.43
C PHE A 293 -80.87 65.31 -7.97
N GLU A 294 -81.96 65.54 -8.68
CA GLU A 294 -83.27 64.96 -8.38
C GLU A 294 -83.96 64.45 -9.65
N VAL A 295 -84.49 63.23 -9.58
CA VAL A 295 -85.40 62.65 -10.58
C VAL A 295 -86.81 62.56 -10.02
N LYS A 296 -87.82 62.93 -10.82
CA LYS A 296 -89.23 62.89 -10.45
C LYS A 296 -89.91 61.74 -11.19
N LEU A 297 -89.91 60.58 -10.56
CA LEU A 297 -90.44 59.35 -11.12
C LEU A 297 -91.97 59.39 -11.08
N LYS A 298 -92.61 59.38 -12.25
CA LYS A 298 -94.07 59.41 -12.37
C LYS A 298 -94.66 58.01 -12.12
N HIS A 299 -95.59 57.90 -11.19
CA HIS A 299 -96.35 56.68 -10.93
C HIS A 299 -97.37 56.38 -12.04
N ILE A 300 -97.83 55.12 -12.09
CA ILE A 300 -98.88 54.70 -13.04
C ILE A 300 -100.20 55.46 -12.80
N ASP A 301 -100.50 55.82 -11.54
CA ASP A 301 -101.69 56.61 -11.17
C ASP A 301 -101.59 58.11 -11.52
N GLY A 302 -100.42 58.57 -12.00
CA GLY A 302 -100.17 59.96 -12.38
C GLY A 302 -99.53 60.83 -11.29
N SER A 303 -99.38 60.33 -10.06
CA SER A 303 -98.62 61.00 -8.99
C SER A 303 -97.10 60.94 -9.24
N TYR A 304 -96.28 61.61 -8.41
CA TYR A 304 -94.82 61.66 -8.56
C TYR A 304 -94.09 61.35 -7.26
N MET A 305 -93.07 60.50 -7.37
CA MET A 305 -92.05 60.30 -6.33
C MET A 305 -90.80 61.12 -6.66
N TYR A 306 -90.28 61.84 -5.66
CA TYR A 306 -89.13 62.72 -5.80
C TYR A 306 -87.91 62.02 -5.21
N CYS A 307 -87.02 61.52 -6.07
CA CYS A 307 -85.81 60.82 -5.66
C CYS A 307 -84.59 61.73 -5.88
N GLY A 308 -84.13 62.39 -4.83
CA GLY A 308 -83.03 63.35 -4.86
C GLY A 308 -81.84 62.98 -3.99
N ALA A 309 -80.66 63.45 -4.38
CA ALA A 309 -79.46 63.51 -3.57
C ALA A 309 -79.08 64.99 -3.40
N TRP A 310 -79.25 65.51 -2.19
CA TRP A 310 -79.24 66.94 -1.89
C TRP A 310 -78.27 67.28 -0.74
N TRP A 311 -77.25 68.08 -1.02
CA TRP A 311 -76.36 68.68 -0.03
C TRP A 311 -76.88 70.06 0.39
N TYR A 312 -76.90 70.33 1.71
CA TYR A 312 -77.42 71.56 2.31
C TYR A 312 -76.29 72.27 3.09
N PRO A 313 -75.56 73.21 2.46
CA PRO A 313 -74.43 73.89 3.10
C PRO A 313 -74.82 74.99 4.07
N LYS A 314 -73.83 75.44 4.84
CA LYS A 314 -73.79 76.67 5.65
C LYS A 314 -72.75 77.63 5.07
N VAL A 315 -72.82 78.91 5.47
CA VAL A 315 -71.79 79.89 5.12
C VAL A 315 -70.44 79.47 5.72
N GLY A 316 -69.41 79.40 4.87
CA GLY A 316 -68.06 78.90 5.18
C GLY A 316 -67.82 77.42 4.83
N ASP A 317 -68.85 76.65 4.44
CA ASP A 317 -68.67 75.25 4.06
C ASP A 317 -67.99 75.12 2.68
N SER A 318 -67.19 74.07 2.51
CA SER A 318 -66.72 73.56 1.22
C SER A 318 -66.99 72.05 1.13
N TYR A 319 -67.25 71.52 -0.06
CA TYR A 319 -67.41 70.07 -0.28
C TYR A 319 -66.89 69.67 -1.66
N HIS A 320 -66.15 68.57 -1.70
CA HIS A 320 -65.60 67.97 -2.92
C HIS A 320 -65.88 66.47 -2.90
N GLY A 321 -66.69 65.97 -3.85
CA GLY A 321 -66.98 64.54 -3.94
C GLY A 321 -68.30 64.19 -4.61
N ARG A 322 -68.57 62.88 -4.66
CA ARG A 322 -69.83 62.31 -5.15
C ARG A 322 -70.85 62.25 -4.02
N TYR A 323 -71.77 63.20 -4.00
CA TYR A 323 -72.91 63.19 -3.10
C TYR A 323 -73.98 62.21 -3.63
N TYR A 324 -74.55 61.36 -2.78
CA TYR A 324 -75.50 60.33 -3.21
C TYR A 324 -76.58 60.05 -2.16
N GLN A 325 -77.70 59.48 -2.61
CA GLN A 325 -78.78 58.98 -1.78
C GLN A 325 -79.33 57.68 -2.37
N THR A 326 -79.51 56.66 -1.52
CA THR A 326 -80.18 55.41 -1.88
C THR A 326 -81.69 55.53 -1.65
N TRP A 327 -82.48 55.09 -2.62
CA TRP A 327 -83.94 55.08 -2.55
C TRP A 327 -84.46 53.65 -2.75
N ASP A 328 -85.27 53.18 -1.80
CA ASP A 328 -85.93 51.87 -1.88
C ASP A 328 -87.30 52.03 -2.56
N LEU A 329 -87.40 51.58 -3.82
CA LEU A 329 -88.62 51.63 -4.61
C LEU A 329 -89.36 50.28 -4.60
N SER A 330 -89.09 49.43 -3.61
CA SER A 330 -89.86 48.20 -3.37
C SER A 330 -91.35 48.51 -3.20
N ASN A 331 -92.20 47.77 -3.92
CA ASN A 331 -93.66 48.00 -4.04
C ASN A 331 -94.08 49.30 -4.75
N GLN A 332 -93.14 50.04 -5.36
CA GLN A 332 -93.46 51.20 -6.21
C GLN A 332 -93.51 50.80 -7.68
N THR A 333 -94.48 51.35 -8.42
CA THR A 333 -94.63 51.14 -9.86
C THR A 333 -94.70 52.48 -10.61
N PHE A 334 -93.97 52.58 -11.72
CA PHE A 334 -93.80 53.82 -12.48
C PHE A 334 -94.28 53.70 -13.93
N ALA A 335 -94.65 54.84 -14.51
CA ALA A 335 -95.17 54.95 -15.87
C ALA A 335 -94.08 54.65 -16.92
N ASP A 336 -94.51 54.20 -18.10
CA ASP A 336 -93.60 53.86 -19.19
C ASP A 336 -93.19 55.11 -19.99
N THR A 337 -92.18 55.83 -19.50
CA THR A 337 -91.64 57.05 -20.10
C THR A 337 -90.16 57.23 -19.77
N THR A 338 -89.38 57.91 -20.61
CA THR A 338 -87.97 58.23 -20.33
C THR A 338 -87.76 59.57 -19.60
N ALA A 339 -88.81 60.39 -19.43
CA ALA A 339 -88.67 61.72 -18.85
C ALA A 339 -88.58 61.69 -17.32
N PHE A 340 -87.45 62.14 -16.75
CA PHE A 340 -87.33 62.29 -15.29
C PHE A 340 -88.05 63.51 -14.73
N ASN A 341 -88.40 64.51 -15.57
CA ASN A 341 -89.02 65.78 -15.15
C ASN A 341 -88.30 66.51 -13.98
N GLY A 342 -87.02 66.20 -13.81
CA GLY A 342 -86.11 66.69 -12.78
C GLY A 342 -84.77 67.06 -13.41
N GLY A 343 -83.76 67.30 -12.58
CA GLY A 343 -82.54 67.95 -13.01
C GLY A 343 -81.45 68.02 -11.96
N VAL A 344 -80.31 68.57 -12.37
CA VAL A 344 -79.25 69.01 -11.46
C VAL A 344 -79.51 70.47 -11.11
N TYR A 345 -79.32 70.84 -9.84
CA TYR A 345 -79.64 72.16 -9.31
C TYR A 345 -78.54 72.66 -8.37
N VAL A 346 -78.26 73.96 -8.46
CA VAL A 346 -77.59 74.76 -7.43
C VAL A 346 -78.57 75.84 -7.04
N GLN A 347 -79.10 75.80 -5.81
CA GLN A 347 -80.13 76.70 -5.32
C GLN A 347 -79.64 77.41 -4.06
N GLY A 348 -79.97 78.69 -3.91
CA GLY A 348 -79.77 79.47 -2.69
C GLY A 348 -78.31 79.74 -2.28
N ILE A 349 -77.33 79.25 -3.05
CA ILE A 349 -75.90 79.25 -2.73
C ILE A 349 -75.15 80.29 -3.58
N ALA A 350 -74.28 81.05 -2.92
CA ALA A 350 -73.14 81.73 -3.52
C ALA A 350 -71.85 81.24 -2.86
N ALA A 351 -70.80 81.01 -3.65
CA ALA A 351 -69.51 80.47 -3.20
C ALA A 351 -68.36 81.02 -4.06
N ASP A 352 -67.11 80.81 -3.65
CA ASP A 352 -65.93 81.23 -4.42
C ASP A 352 -65.74 80.37 -5.68
N SER A 353 -66.06 79.08 -5.59
CA SER A 353 -66.14 78.17 -6.73
C SER A 353 -67.41 77.32 -6.63
N ILE A 354 -68.04 77.04 -7.77
CA ILE A 354 -69.16 76.10 -7.87
C ILE A 354 -68.91 75.21 -9.09
N SER A 355 -69.08 73.90 -8.90
CA SER A 355 -69.10 72.89 -9.95
C SER A 355 -69.97 71.72 -9.51
N VAL A 356 -71.21 71.67 -10.02
CA VAL A 356 -72.20 70.63 -9.65
C VAL A 356 -72.71 69.94 -10.90
N GLY A 357 -72.45 68.65 -11.03
CA GLY A 357 -72.54 67.98 -12.33
C GLY A 357 -72.43 66.47 -12.28
N ARG A 358 -72.30 65.85 -13.46
CA ARG A 358 -72.16 64.40 -13.59
C ARG A 358 -73.23 63.60 -12.80
N PRO A 359 -74.53 63.89 -13.03
CA PRO A 359 -75.62 63.12 -12.43
C PRO A 359 -75.55 61.66 -12.86
N LYS A 360 -75.80 60.77 -11.91
CA LYS A 360 -75.84 59.33 -12.11
C LYS A 360 -77.09 58.77 -11.46
N LEU A 361 -77.85 57.98 -12.21
CA LEU A 361 -78.92 57.13 -11.69
C LEU A 361 -78.50 55.68 -11.91
N GLU A 362 -78.55 54.88 -10.86
CA GLU A 362 -78.10 53.48 -10.87
C GLU A 362 -79.14 52.56 -10.22
N ILE A 363 -79.22 51.31 -10.66
CA ILE A 363 -79.95 50.25 -9.96
C ILE A 363 -78.92 49.52 -9.10
N ALA A 364 -78.86 49.88 -7.81
CA ALA A 364 -77.76 49.52 -6.92
C ALA A 364 -78.15 49.65 -5.44
N THR A 365 -77.35 49.01 -4.58
CA THR A 365 -77.37 49.22 -3.12
C THR A 365 -76.10 49.89 -2.58
N VAL A 366 -75.05 50.01 -3.40
CA VAL A 366 -73.77 50.68 -3.12
C VAL A 366 -73.47 51.62 -4.30
N PRO A 367 -73.12 52.90 -4.08
CA PRO A 367 -72.85 53.84 -5.17
C PRO A 367 -71.55 53.47 -5.89
N THR A 368 -71.44 53.86 -7.17
CA THR A 368 -70.16 53.85 -7.87
C THR A 368 -69.81 55.24 -8.41
N ASP A 369 -68.53 55.42 -8.76
CA ASP A 369 -68.04 56.67 -9.36
C ASP A 369 -68.74 56.99 -10.69
N TYR A 370 -68.58 58.22 -11.16
CA TYR A 370 -69.20 58.63 -12.43
C TYR A 370 -68.75 57.74 -13.59
N SER A 371 -69.74 57.17 -14.28
CA SER A 371 -69.62 56.70 -15.65
C SER A 371 -70.64 57.44 -16.50
N GLN A 372 -70.31 57.66 -17.77
CA GLN A 372 -71.28 58.12 -18.75
C GLN A 372 -72.29 56.99 -19.05
N ALA A 373 -73.48 57.34 -19.54
CA ALA A 373 -74.42 56.32 -20.01
C ALA A 373 -73.80 55.55 -21.19
N PRO A 374 -73.86 54.20 -21.22
CA PRO A 374 -73.30 53.39 -22.32
C PRO A 374 -73.76 53.83 -23.70
N GLU A 375 -74.99 54.34 -23.80
CA GLU A 375 -75.62 54.81 -25.03
C GLU A 375 -74.88 56.01 -25.65
N ASP A 376 -74.30 56.89 -24.83
CA ASP A 376 -73.58 58.09 -25.29
C ASP A 376 -72.23 57.74 -25.97
N PHE A 377 -71.64 56.55 -25.70
CA PHE A 377 -70.33 56.16 -26.26
C PHE A 377 -70.34 55.93 -27.78
N SER A 378 -71.53 55.75 -28.38
CA SER A 378 -71.70 55.56 -29.83
C SER A 378 -71.06 56.69 -30.65
N GLN A 379 -71.04 57.90 -30.11
CA GLN A 379 -70.45 59.09 -30.75
C GLN A 379 -68.91 59.15 -30.65
N LEU A 380 -68.29 58.41 -29.72
CA LEU A 380 -66.84 58.42 -29.48
C LEU A 380 -66.08 57.43 -30.39
N VAL A 381 -66.78 56.37 -30.84
CA VAL A 381 -66.21 55.29 -31.66
C VAL A 381 -65.91 55.74 -33.09
N GLU A 382 -66.78 56.56 -33.70
CA GLU A 382 -66.53 57.10 -35.05
C GLU A 382 -65.25 57.96 -35.07
N THR A 383 -65.05 58.83 -34.08
CA THR A 383 -63.90 59.75 -34.04
C THR A 383 -62.56 59.00 -33.91
N LYS A 384 -62.48 57.98 -33.05
CA LYS A 384 -61.23 57.21 -32.84
C LYS A 384 -60.88 56.27 -34.01
N THR A 385 -61.84 55.91 -34.84
CA THR A 385 -61.60 55.06 -36.02
C THR A 385 -60.81 55.81 -37.10
N ALA A 386 -60.96 57.14 -37.20
CA ALA A 386 -60.19 57.98 -38.12
C ALA A 386 -58.71 58.11 -37.70
N ASP A 387 -58.42 58.38 -36.42
CA ASP A 387 -57.06 58.55 -35.90
C ASP A 387 -56.19 57.29 -36.10
N LEU A 388 -56.76 56.10 -35.93
CA LEU A 388 -56.03 54.84 -36.12
C LEU A 388 -55.61 54.67 -37.59
N ALA A 389 -56.50 55.00 -38.52
CA ALA A 389 -56.24 54.90 -39.96
C ALA A 389 -55.13 55.87 -40.40
N GLU A 390 -55.10 57.11 -39.89
CA GLU A 390 -54.05 58.07 -40.25
C GLU A 390 -52.68 57.68 -39.66
N THR A 391 -52.66 57.02 -38.50
CA THR A 391 -51.41 56.58 -37.84
C THR A 391 -50.77 55.39 -38.56
N MET A 392 -51.57 54.43 -39.05
CA MET A 392 -51.05 53.27 -39.80
C MET A 392 -50.42 53.65 -41.16
N VAL A 393 -50.90 54.72 -41.79
CA VAL A 393 -50.41 55.19 -43.11
C VAL A 393 -49.05 55.90 -43.04
N LYS A 394 -48.64 56.41 -41.87
CA LYS A 394 -47.37 57.17 -41.70
C LYS A 394 -46.17 56.31 -41.26
N ASN A 395 -46.33 54.99 -41.13
CA ASN A 395 -45.19 54.10 -40.91
C ASN A 395 -44.29 54.09 -42.16
N SER A 396 -42.99 54.38 -41.99
CA SER A 396 -41.98 54.39 -43.06
C SER A 396 -41.93 53.08 -43.85
N ASP A 397 -42.22 51.97 -43.16
CA ASP A 397 -42.25 50.64 -43.76
C ASP A 397 -43.42 50.53 -44.73
N PHE A 398 -44.60 51.07 -44.37
CA PHE A 398 -45.79 51.04 -45.22
C PHE A 398 -45.64 51.89 -46.48
N ALA A 399 -45.00 53.06 -46.38
CA ALA A 399 -44.66 53.86 -47.56
C ALA A 399 -43.72 53.10 -48.51
N THR A 400 -42.68 52.48 -47.95
CA THR A 400 -41.71 51.67 -48.72
C THR A 400 -42.38 50.46 -49.38
N TYR A 401 -43.19 49.70 -48.65
CA TYR A 401 -43.95 48.58 -49.20
C TYR A 401 -44.97 49.01 -50.25
N LYS A 402 -45.67 50.13 -50.04
CA LYS A 402 -46.65 50.66 -51.01
C LYS A 402 -45.95 51.06 -52.32
N ASP A 403 -44.81 51.73 -52.25
CA ASP A 403 -44.10 52.19 -53.45
C ASP A 403 -43.37 51.02 -54.16
N GLN A 404 -42.83 50.04 -53.43
CA GLN A 404 -42.32 48.79 -54.00
C GLN A 404 -43.44 47.96 -54.66
N THR A 405 -44.60 47.85 -54.02
CA THR A 405 -45.77 47.12 -54.56
C THR A 405 -46.34 47.84 -55.78
N ALA A 406 -46.44 49.18 -55.76
CA ALA A 406 -46.86 49.97 -56.91
C ALA A 406 -45.87 49.86 -58.07
N GLY A 407 -44.56 49.84 -57.80
CA GLY A 407 -43.52 49.58 -58.78
C GLY A 407 -43.63 48.19 -59.42
N ALA A 408 -43.81 47.15 -58.61
CA ALA A 408 -43.99 45.77 -59.07
C ALA A 408 -45.29 45.58 -59.88
N ILE A 409 -46.41 46.17 -59.43
CA ILE A 409 -47.67 46.18 -60.18
C ILE A 409 -47.49 46.91 -61.51
N SER A 410 -46.87 48.09 -61.52
CA SER A 410 -46.66 48.88 -62.74
C SER A 410 -45.75 48.15 -63.73
N GLN A 411 -44.66 47.52 -63.29
CA GLN A 411 -43.83 46.66 -64.15
C GLN A 411 -44.61 45.46 -64.70
N THR A 412 -45.40 44.79 -63.86
CA THR A 412 -46.20 43.62 -64.28
C THR A 412 -47.27 44.00 -65.29
N VAL A 413 -47.99 45.11 -65.07
CA VAL A 413 -49.02 45.64 -65.98
C VAL A 413 -48.40 46.12 -67.29
N ASN A 414 -47.28 46.85 -67.25
CA ASN A 414 -46.60 47.29 -68.47
C ASN A 414 -46.02 46.12 -69.27
N LYS A 415 -45.49 45.07 -68.60
CA LYS A 415 -45.10 43.83 -69.25
C LYS A 415 -46.30 43.15 -69.91
N ALA A 416 -47.41 42.98 -69.19
CA ALA A 416 -48.62 42.37 -69.73
C ALA A 416 -49.19 43.14 -70.93
N ILE A 417 -49.17 44.47 -70.92
CA ILE A 417 -49.60 45.31 -72.06
C ILE A 417 -48.66 45.13 -73.27
N GLY A 418 -47.35 45.03 -73.04
CA GLY A 418 -46.37 44.73 -74.09
C GLY A 418 -46.54 43.32 -74.68
N ASP A 419 -46.71 42.33 -73.81
CA ASP A 419 -46.96 40.91 -74.16
C ASP A 419 -48.29 40.72 -74.92
N ILE A 420 -49.26 41.63 -74.78
CA ILE A 420 -50.54 41.61 -75.52
C ILE A 420 -50.39 42.23 -76.91
N ASN A 421 -49.80 43.43 -77.01
CA ASN A 421 -49.82 44.22 -78.25
C ASN A 421 -48.80 43.76 -79.31
N ASN A 422 -47.70 43.11 -78.91
CA ASN A 422 -46.64 42.61 -79.81
C ASN A 422 -46.51 41.08 -79.80
N ARG A 423 -47.55 40.35 -79.37
CA ARG A 423 -47.54 38.88 -79.30
C ARG A 423 -47.39 38.27 -80.69
N ASN A 424 -46.30 37.53 -80.91
CA ASN A 424 -46.24 36.64 -82.06
C ASN A 424 -47.22 35.48 -81.87
N LEU A 425 -48.21 35.37 -82.75
CA LEU A 425 -49.18 34.29 -82.76
C LEU A 425 -48.67 33.03 -83.46
N ALA A 426 -47.61 33.11 -84.28
CA ALA A 426 -47.13 32.00 -85.09
C ALA A 426 -46.26 31.03 -84.25
N LEU A 427 -46.81 29.85 -83.98
CA LEU A 427 -46.19 28.81 -83.14
C LEU A 427 -45.03 28.09 -83.84
N ASN A 428 -44.07 27.59 -83.06
CA ASN A 428 -42.88 26.86 -83.53
C ASN A 428 -41.99 27.64 -84.52
N THR A 429 -42.07 28.97 -84.53
CA THR A 429 -41.35 29.83 -85.49
C THR A 429 -39.91 30.16 -85.06
N ALA A 430 -39.50 29.72 -83.87
CA ALA A 430 -38.11 29.81 -83.39
C ALA A 430 -37.11 29.00 -84.23
N THR A 431 -37.57 27.97 -84.94
CA THR A 431 -36.77 27.20 -85.90
C THR A 431 -37.06 27.63 -87.34
N PRO A 432 -36.02 27.84 -88.19
CA PRO A 432 -36.22 28.16 -89.61
C PRO A 432 -37.07 27.12 -90.35
N ILE A 433 -38.06 27.60 -91.11
CA ILE A 433 -38.89 26.75 -91.97
C ILE A 433 -38.13 26.53 -93.28
N VAL A 434 -37.81 25.27 -93.61
CA VAL A 434 -37.05 24.91 -94.82
C VAL A 434 -37.90 24.04 -95.74
N THR A 435 -37.92 24.34 -97.04
CA THR A 435 -38.72 23.62 -98.04
C THR A 435 -38.00 23.51 -99.39
N VAL A 436 -37.86 22.29 -99.90
CA VAL A 436 -37.24 22.03 -101.21
C VAL A 436 -38.27 22.19 -102.33
N GLY A 437 -37.97 23.01 -103.33
CA GLY A 437 -38.87 23.29 -104.45
C GLY A 437 -39.13 22.08 -105.35
N GLN A 438 -40.40 21.86 -105.70
CA GLN A 438 -40.87 20.72 -106.50
C GLN A 438 -41.25 21.10 -107.95
N ASN A 439 -40.95 22.33 -108.38
CA ASN A 439 -41.29 22.89 -109.69
C ASN A 439 -42.77 22.72 -110.09
N LYS A 440 -43.67 23.00 -109.14
CA LYS A 440 -45.13 22.92 -109.31
C LYS A 440 -45.83 24.15 -108.73
N ALA A 441 -47.03 24.43 -109.19
CA ALA A 441 -47.92 25.39 -108.54
C ALA A 441 -48.46 24.85 -107.21
N ASN A 442 -48.88 25.76 -106.32
CA ASN A 442 -49.54 25.48 -105.04
C ASN A 442 -48.74 24.54 -104.10
N GLN A 443 -47.42 24.75 -104.00
CA GLN A 443 -46.59 24.13 -102.97
C GLN A 443 -46.64 25.01 -101.71
N CYS A 444 -47.34 24.58 -100.66
CA CYS A 444 -47.54 25.39 -99.46
C CYS A 444 -46.79 24.85 -98.24
N VAL A 445 -46.50 25.75 -97.29
CA VAL A 445 -46.13 25.39 -95.91
C VAL A 445 -47.10 26.07 -94.95
N SER A 446 -47.72 25.27 -94.08
CA SER A 446 -48.65 25.77 -93.05
C SER A 446 -47.90 26.29 -91.82
N ILE A 447 -48.39 27.40 -91.29
CA ILE A 447 -48.02 28.03 -90.02
C ILE A 447 -49.25 27.96 -89.13
N VAL A 448 -49.12 27.33 -87.96
CA VAL A 448 -50.21 27.25 -86.97
C VAL A 448 -50.12 28.47 -86.05
N LEU A 449 -51.27 29.08 -85.78
CA LEU A 449 -51.40 30.21 -84.87
C LEU A 449 -51.88 29.75 -83.49
N SER A 450 -51.48 30.47 -82.43
CA SER A 450 -51.94 30.25 -81.06
C SER A 450 -53.43 30.57 -80.84
N GLN A 451 -54.08 31.24 -81.81
CA GLN A 451 -55.49 31.58 -81.85
C GLN A 451 -55.96 31.87 -83.28
N ASN A 452 -57.28 31.91 -83.51
CA ASN A 452 -57.87 32.37 -84.78
C ASN A 452 -57.53 33.85 -85.06
N ILE A 453 -57.66 34.25 -86.32
CA ILE A 453 -57.59 35.65 -86.78
C ILE A 453 -58.97 36.30 -86.51
N PRO A 454 -59.10 37.28 -85.60
CA PRO A 454 -60.38 37.91 -85.28
C PRO A 454 -60.89 38.86 -86.37
N ALA A 455 -62.21 38.88 -86.54
CA ALA A 455 -62.89 39.79 -87.45
C ALA A 455 -62.58 41.28 -87.17
N ASN A 456 -62.37 42.04 -88.25
CA ASN A 456 -62.19 43.50 -88.26
C ASN A 456 -60.98 44.01 -87.44
N GLN A 457 -59.99 43.15 -87.19
CA GLN A 457 -58.70 43.54 -86.61
C GLN A 457 -57.60 43.51 -87.68
N PRO A 458 -56.68 44.50 -87.71
CA PRO A 458 -55.53 44.44 -88.60
C PRO A 458 -54.56 43.36 -88.11
N VAL A 459 -54.17 42.46 -89.01
CA VAL A 459 -53.16 41.43 -88.76
C VAL A 459 -51.99 41.67 -89.71
N THR A 460 -50.80 41.84 -89.14
CA THR A 460 -49.56 41.93 -89.89
C THR A 460 -48.81 40.61 -89.79
N ILE A 461 -48.53 40.00 -90.95
CA ILE A 461 -47.60 38.88 -91.08
C ILE A 461 -46.27 39.41 -91.58
N ALA A 462 -45.18 39.09 -90.88
CA ALA A 462 -43.82 39.44 -91.26
C ALA A 462 -42.89 38.22 -91.22
N TYR A 463 -41.96 38.14 -92.16
CA TYR A 463 -40.96 37.07 -92.26
C TYR A 463 -39.82 37.44 -93.19
N ASP A 464 -38.66 36.83 -92.97
CA ASP A 464 -37.52 36.87 -93.90
C ASP A 464 -37.49 35.59 -94.73
N ILE A 465 -37.26 35.69 -96.03
CA ILE A 465 -37.24 34.56 -96.96
C ILE A 465 -36.06 34.62 -97.94
N VAL A 466 -35.41 33.48 -98.17
CA VAL A 466 -34.34 33.31 -99.17
C VAL A 466 -34.50 31.98 -99.90
N SER A 467 -34.14 31.93 -101.18
CA SER A 467 -34.08 30.68 -101.95
C SER A 467 -32.69 30.41 -102.52
N THR A 468 -32.31 29.15 -102.73
CA THR A 468 -31.07 28.81 -103.47
C THR A 468 -31.15 29.15 -104.96
N THR A 469 -32.33 29.49 -105.49
CA THR A 469 -32.55 29.88 -106.90
C THR A 469 -33.58 31.01 -107.02
N ALA A 470 -33.35 31.98 -107.92
CA ALA A 470 -34.32 33.04 -108.21
C ALA A 470 -35.43 32.59 -109.20
N VAL A 471 -36.06 31.44 -108.93
CA VAL A 471 -37.06 30.80 -109.80
C VAL A 471 -38.32 30.51 -109.00
N GLY A 472 -39.46 30.94 -109.54
CA GLY A 472 -40.78 30.82 -108.91
C GLY A 472 -41.19 32.06 -108.10
N THR A 473 -42.44 32.04 -107.65
CA THR A 473 -43.08 33.12 -106.89
C THR A 473 -43.62 32.61 -105.56
N PHE A 474 -43.88 33.52 -104.62
CA PHE A 474 -44.46 33.21 -103.33
C PHE A 474 -45.43 34.31 -102.85
N TYR A 475 -46.35 33.93 -101.96
CA TYR A 475 -47.20 34.84 -101.19
C TYR A 475 -47.78 34.12 -99.96
N THR A 476 -48.27 34.85 -98.96
CA THR A 476 -49.05 34.27 -97.86
C THR A 476 -50.54 34.22 -98.18
N GLN A 477 -51.21 33.19 -97.71
CA GLN A 477 -52.66 32.99 -97.87
C GLN A 477 -53.27 32.29 -96.64
N HIS A 478 -54.56 32.44 -96.41
CA HIS A 478 -55.33 31.66 -95.43
C HIS A 478 -56.59 31.05 -96.09
N ASP A 479 -57.19 30.05 -95.45
CA ASP A 479 -58.41 29.37 -95.89
C ASP A 479 -59.64 30.13 -95.37
N VAL A 480 -60.69 30.29 -96.18
CA VAL A 480 -61.89 31.06 -95.79
C VAL A 480 -62.89 30.17 -95.02
N ILE A 481 -63.35 30.62 -93.85
CA ILE A 481 -64.34 29.84 -93.06
C ILE A 481 -65.60 29.54 -93.89
N GLY A 482 -65.85 28.25 -94.09
CA GLY A 482 -67.06 27.72 -94.72
C GLY A 482 -66.89 27.25 -96.16
N SER A 483 -65.75 27.55 -96.82
CA SER A 483 -65.47 27.17 -98.21
C SER A 483 -64.17 26.37 -98.34
N ILE A 484 -64.26 25.04 -98.36
CA ILE A 484 -63.08 24.18 -98.51
C ILE A 484 -62.41 24.42 -99.87
N GLY A 485 -61.26 25.10 -99.86
CA GLY A 485 -60.42 25.34 -101.03
C GLY A 485 -60.44 26.77 -101.59
N ASP A 486 -61.20 27.69 -100.99
CA ASP A 486 -61.12 29.12 -101.31
C ASP A 486 -60.03 29.78 -100.46
N TRP A 487 -58.91 30.17 -101.08
CA TRP A 487 -57.75 30.76 -100.41
C TRP A 487 -57.65 32.27 -100.65
N THR A 488 -57.63 33.05 -99.57
CA THR A 488 -57.45 34.51 -99.61
C THR A 488 -55.97 34.87 -99.46
N ALA A 489 -55.44 35.66 -100.40
CA ALA A 489 -54.05 36.13 -100.35
C ALA A 489 -53.86 37.27 -99.34
N MET A 490 -52.94 37.07 -98.39
CA MET A 490 -52.57 38.04 -97.35
C MET A 490 -51.36 38.90 -97.73
N SER A 491 -50.62 38.53 -98.77
CA SER A 491 -49.51 39.33 -99.33
C SER A 491 -49.52 39.31 -100.86
N PRO A 492 -48.92 40.30 -101.53
CA PRO A 492 -48.79 40.29 -102.99
C PRO A 492 -47.83 39.20 -103.47
N THR A 493 -48.17 38.59 -104.61
CA THR A 493 -47.31 37.60 -105.30
C THR A 493 -45.96 38.20 -105.66
N THR A 494 -44.89 37.65 -105.09
CA THR A 494 -43.53 38.19 -105.17
C THR A 494 -42.58 37.13 -105.73
N SER A 495 -41.62 37.52 -106.58
CA SER A 495 -40.59 36.61 -107.10
C SER A 495 -39.53 36.28 -106.04
N LEU A 496 -39.09 35.03 -105.98
CA LEU A 496 -37.99 34.60 -105.13
C LEU A 496 -36.63 35.17 -105.59
N LYS A 497 -35.74 35.39 -104.63
CA LYS A 497 -34.34 35.82 -104.84
C LYS A 497 -33.37 34.92 -104.08
N THR A 498 -32.11 34.97 -104.51
CA THR A 498 -30.97 34.32 -103.86
C THR A 498 -30.36 35.14 -102.72
N THR A 499 -30.87 36.34 -102.49
CA THR A 499 -30.60 37.19 -101.32
C THR A 499 -31.84 37.20 -100.43
N SER A 500 -31.68 37.33 -99.11
CA SER A 500 -32.82 37.47 -98.20
C SER A 500 -33.75 38.62 -98.62
N GLN A 501 -35.05 38.36 -98.55
CA GLN A 501 -36.13 39.29 -98.78
C GLN A 501 -36.92 39.38 -97.47
N HIS A 502 -36.96 40.56 -96.88
CA HIS A 502 -37.91 40.83 -95.82
C HIS A 502 -39.30 41.06 -96.43
N VAL A 503 -40.34 40.46 -95.85
CA VAL A 503 -41.73 40.60 -96.28
C VAL A 503 -42.58 40.86 -95.06
N ALA A 504 -43.18 42.06 -95.01
CA ALA A 504 -44.25 42.41 -94.10
C ALA A 504 -45.51 42.77 -94.91
N SER A 505 -46.66 42.25 -94.50
CA SER A 505 -47.95 42.53 -95.12
C SER A 505 -49.06 42.58 -94.08
N THR A 506 -49.90 43.60 -94.17
CA THR A 506 -51.04 43.81 -93.26
C THR A 506 -52.34 43.56 -94.02
N THR A 507 -53.21 42.73 -93.45
CA THR A 507 -54.58 42.50 -93.92
C THR A 507 -55.58 42.80 -92.81
N THR A 508 -56.86 42.93 -93.15
CA THR A 508 -57.96 43.11 -92.18
C THR A 508 -59.15 42.32 -92.68
N GLU A 509 -59.35 41.14 -92.11
CA GLU A 509 -60.42 40.24 -92.52
C GLU A 509 -61.77 40.71 -91.96
N THR A 510 -62.83 40.54 -92.76
CA THR A 510 -64.18 41.03 -92.38
C THR A 510 -64.93 40.08 -91.44
N VAL A 511 -64.48 38.83 -91.35
CA VAL A 511 -64.97 37.77 -90.46
C VAL A 511 -63.80 37.16 -89.68
N GLU A 512 -64.09 36.29 -88.72
CA GLU A 512 -63.06 35.53 -88.01
C GLU A 512 -62.58 34.40 -88.92
N GLU A 513 -61.26 34.22 -89.04
CA GLU A 513 -60.62 33.26 -89.95
C GLU A 513 -59.74 32.25 -89.18
N PRO A 514 -59.54 31.03 -89.69
CA PRO A 514 -59.03 29.91 -88.89
C PRO A 514 -57.55 30.08 -88.52
N SER A 515 -57.12 29.40 -87.44
CA SER A 515 -55.77 29.46 -86.86
C SER A 515 -54.63 28.87 -87.71
N THR A 516 -54.72 28.89 -89.04
CA THR A 516 -53.66 28.45 -89.95
C THR A 516 -53.49 29.37 -91.14
N ILE A 517 -52.28 29.94 -91.27
CA ILE A 517 -51.82 30.64 -92.47
C ILE A 517 -50.92 29.70 -93.27
N GLN A 518 -50.82 29.90 -94.59
CA GLN A 518 -49.83 29.25 -95.44
C GLN A 518 -48.91 30.27 -96.10
N ILE A 519 -47.63 29.94 -96.23
CA ILE A 519 -46.79 30.52 -97.28
C ILE A 519 -46.90 29.60 -98.49
N ARG A 520 -47.46 30.11 -99.58
CA ARG A 520 -47.58 29.41 -100.85
C ARG A 520 -46.41 29.74 -101.76
N PHE A 521 -45.92 28.72 -102.44
CA PHE A 521 -44.87 28.75 -103.44
C PHE A 521 -45.40 28.20 -104.77
N ASP A 522 -45.12 28.90 -105.87
CA ASP A 522 -45.49 28.49 -107.22
C ASP A 522 -44.24 28.38 -108.11
N ASN A 523 -44.04 27.20 -108.69
CA ASN A 523 -42.98 26.86 -109.65
C ASN A 523 -41.54 27.06 -109.13
N ILE A 524 -41.33 26.79 -107.84
CA ILE A 524 -40.03 26.94 -107.18
C ILE A 524 -39.13 25.72 -107.45
N THR A 525 -37.84 25.95 -107.75
CA THR A 525 -36.88 24.87 -108.08
C THR A 525 -35.74 24.72 -107.05
N GLY A 526 -35.48 25.74 -106.25
CA GLY A 526 -34.47 25.74 -105.19
C GLY A 526 -35.02 25.41 -103.81
N THR A 527 -34.12 25.28 -102.83
CA THR A 527 -34.50 25.21 -101.42
C THR A 527 -34.82 26.61 -100.93
N VAL A 528 -36.02 26.79 -100.37
CA VAL A 528 -36.48 28.02 -99.70
C VAL A 528 -36.26 27.85 -98.19
N THR A 529 -35.71 28.87 -97.56
CA THR A 529 -35.63 29.00 -96.11
C THR A 529 -36.40 30.27 -95.70
N VAL A 530 -37.30 30.12 -94.74
CA VAL A 530 -38.04 31.22 -94.11
C VAL A 530 -37.65 31.31 -92.64
N THR A 531 -37.30 32.51 -92.19
CA THR A 531 -36.89 32.83 -90.82
C THR A 531 -37.69 34.00 -90.28
N ASN A 532 -37.62 34.22 -88.96
CA ASN A 532 -38.26 35.36 -88.31
C ASN A 532 -39.76 35.49 -88.63
N VAL A 533 -40.45 34.35 -88.75
CA VAL A 533 -41.88 34.30 -89.04
C VAL A 533 -42.65 34.80 -87.82
N MET A 534 -43.45 35.84 -88.02
CA MET A 534 -44.34 36.37 -87.02
C MET A 534 -45.69 36.79 -87.59
N VAL A 535 -46.70 36.67 -86.76
CA VAL A 535 -48.07 37.11 -87.03
C VAL A 535 -48.53 37.89 -85.82
N VAL A 536 -48.81 39.18 -85.98
CA VAL A 536 -49.16 40.10 -84.89
C VAL A 536 -50.48 40.81 -85.16
N MET A 537 -51.22 41.03 -84.07
CA MET A 537 -52.52 41.72 -84.04
C MET A 537 -52.34 43.24 -84.09
N SER A 538 -51.72 43.74 -85.15
CA SER A 538 -51.35 45.15 -85.31
C SER A 538 -51.41 45.59 -86.77
N SER A 539 -51.65 46.89 -86.97
CA SER A 539 -51.50 47.58 -88.26
C SER A 539 -50.06 47.96 -88.60
N THR A 540 -49.11 47.66 -87.71
CA THR A 540 -47.67 47.84 -87.93
C THR A 540 -46.91 46.54 -87.65
N GLU A 541 -45.82 46.32 -88.38
CA GLU A 541 -44.82 45.32 -88.03
C GLU A 541 -44.25 45.59 -86.62
N ALA A 542 -43.91 44.52 -85.90
CA ALA A 542 -43.15 44.55 -84.65
C ALA A 542 -41.84 43.77 -84.83
N SER A 543 -40.86 43.94 -83.94
CA SER A 543 -39.64 43.12 -83.99
C SER A 543 -39.94 41.64 -83.71
N TRP A 544 -39.31 40.73 -84.45
CA TRP A 544 -39.52 39.30 -84.25
C TRP A 544 -39.14 38.83 -82.84
N LEU A 545 -40.07 38.07 -82.24
CA LEU A 545 -39.90 37.29 -81.03
C LEU A 545 -40.60 35.93 -81.27
N PRO A 546 -40.16 34.83 -80.63
CA PRO A 546 -40.90 33.57 -80.65
C PRO A 546 -42.27 33.74 -79.96
N ALA A 547 -43.22 32.85 -80.26
CA ALA A 547 -44.49 32.82 -79.54
C ALA A 547 -44.25 32.55 -78.03
N PRO A 548 -44.95 33.22 -77.09
CA PRO A 548 -44.77 32.95 -75.65
C PRO A 548 -44.97 31.48 -75.26
N GLU A 549 -45.83 30.76 -76.00
CA GLU A 549 -46.04 29.32 -75.90
C GLU A 549 -44.77 28.49 -76.12
N ASP A 550 -43.84 28.97 -76.94
CA ASP A 550 -42.58 28.29 -77.27
C ASP A 550 -41.50 28.48 -76.18
N THR A 551 -41.76 29.25 -75.10
CA THR A 551 -40.74 29.73 -74.13
C THR A 551 -40.89 29.21 -72.69
N GLN A 552 -41.56 28.06 -72.47
CA GLN A 552 -42.00 27.57 -71.14
C GLN A 552 -40.90 27.15 -70.12
N SER A 553 -39.64 27.55 -70.32
CA SER A 553 -38.47 27.23 -69.47
C SER A 553 -38.40 28.02 -68.15
N ASP A 554 -38.90 29.25 -68.12
CA ASP A 554 -38.46 30.26 -67.13
C ASP A 554 -39.07 30.11 -65.73
N ILE A 555 -40.14 29.33 -65.58
CA ILE A 555 -40.82 29.11 -64.28
C ILE A 555 -39.92 28.29 -63.34
N THR A 556 -39.21 27.28 -63.85
CA THR A 556 -38.34 26.41 -63.04
C THR A 556 -37.09 27.15 -62.55
N GLN A 557 -36.56 28.09 -63.34
CA GLN A 557 -35.38 28.87 -62.94
C GLN A 557 -35.69 29.93 -61.88
N SER A 558 -36.94 30.42 -61.83
CA SER A 558 -37.39 31.42 -60.87
C SER A 558 -37.51 30.87 -59.43
N ILE A 559 -37.86 29.58 -59.27
CA ILE A 559 -37.97 28.93 -57.96
C ILE A 559 -36.60 28.78 -57.29
N ASN A 560 -35.55 28.52 -58.06
CA ASN A 560 -34.18 28.32 -57.54
C ASN A 560 -33.48 29.64 -57.11
N ASN A 561 -34.09 30.80 -57.36
CA ASN A 561 -33.47 32.12 -57.13
C ASN A 561 -34.11 32.91 -55.96
N ILE A 562 -34.95 32.28 -55.12
CA ILE A 562 -35.51 32.91 -53.92
C ILE A 562 -34.44 33.00 -52.83
N HIS A 563 -33.64 34.07 -52.84
CA HIS A 563 -32.64 34.34 -51.81
C HIS A 563 -33.27 35.00 -50.58
N LEU A 564 -33.33 34.28 -49.46
CA LEU A 564 -33.60 34.87 -48.14
C LEU A 564 -32.27 35.40 -47.56
N GLY A 565 -31.98 36.67 -47.83
CA GLY A 565 -30.70 37.28 -47.48
C GLY A 565 -30.61 38.77 -47.81
N PHE A 566 -29.64 39.45 -47.19
CA PHE A 566 -29.34 40.86 -47.44
C PHE A 566 -27.86 41.05 -47.84
N GLN A 567 -27.60 42.08 -48.64
CA GLN A 567 -26.26 42.51 -48.97
C GLN A 567 -25.88 43.68 -48.06
N ASN A 568 -24.75 43.55 -47.36
CA ASN A 568 -24.19 44.60 -46.54
C ASN A 568 -23.64 45.74 -47.41
N PRO A 569 -23.49 46.97 -46.88
CA PRO A 569 -22.94 48.10 -47.62
C PRO A 569 -21.51 47.91 -48.15
N ASP A 570 -20.75 46.96 -47.59
CA ASP A 570 -19.40 46.58 -48.05
C ASP A 570 -19.40 45.61 -49.25
N GLY A 571 -20.59 45.21 -49.73
CA GLY A 571 -20.78 44.27 -50.82
C GLY A 571 -20.87 42.79 -50.40
N SER A 572 -20.57 42.45 -49.14
CA SER A 572 -20.73 41.08 -48.62
C SER A 572 -22.20 40.68 -48.54
N LYS A 573 -22.50 39.38 -48.73
CA LYS A 573 -23.88 38.86 -48.76
C LYS A 573 -24.09 37.84 -47.66
N PHE A 574 -25.12 38.04 -46.85
CA PHE A 574 -25.70 36.97 -46.02
C PHE A 574 -26.80 36.29 -46.83
N GLN A 575 -26.73 34.97 -46.99
CA GLN A 575 -27.73 34.16 -47.70
C GLN A 575 -28.01 32.90 -46.89
N MET A 576 -29.28 32.63 -46.60
CA MET A 576 -29.74 31.33 -46.11
C MET A 576 -30.29 30.53 -47.28
N ASN A 577 -29.60 29.45 -47.64
CA ASN A 577 -30.06 28.53 -48.67
C ASN A 577 -30.87 27.41 -48.02
N LEU A 578 -32.14 27.28 -48.42
CA LEU A 578 -32.92 26.08 -48.14
C LEU A 578 -32.52 25.00 -49.16
N SER A 579 -32.02 23.85 -48.70
CA SER A 579 -31.86 22.69 -49.57
C SER A 579 -33.21 22.09 -49.95
N ALA A 580 -33.23 21.25 -50.98
CA ALA A 580 -34.46 20.64 -51.52
C ALA A 580 -35.24 19.74 -50.53
N ASP A 581 -34.66 19.44 -49.38
CA ASP A 581 -35.28 18.71 -48.25
C ASP A 581 -35.84 19.63 -47.13
N GLY A 582 -35.72 20.96 -47.29
CA GLY A 582 -36.15 21.95 -46.30
C GLY A 582 -35.09 22.32 -45.25
N THR A 583 -33.88 21.75 -45.31
CA THR A 583 -32.80 22.08 -44.36
C THR A 583 -32.15 23.43 -44.71
N ALA A 584 -32.06 24.34 -43.74
CA ALA A 584 -31.31 25.59 -43.90
C ALA A 584 -29.80 25.33 -43.74
N LEU A 585 -29.04 25.32 -44.84
CA LEU A 585 -27.59 25.13 -44.81
C LEU A 585 -26.89 26.47 -44.53
N MET A 586 -26.50 26.67 -43.27
CA MET A 586 -25.75 27.86 -42.83
C MET A 586 -24.28 27.53 -42.56
N ASP A 587 -23.39 28.41 -43.01
CA ASP A 587 -21.95 28.35 -42.74
C ASP A 587 -21.66 28.74 -41.28
N PHE A 588 -21.56 27.74 -40.40
CA PHE A 588 -21.28 27.93 -38.98
C PHE A 588 -19.97 28.68 -38.69
N SER A 589 -19.01 28.75 -39.62
CA SER A 589 -17.78 29.55 -39.42
C SER A 589 -18.05 31.06 -39.33
N LYS A 590 -19.23 31.51 -39.78
CA LYS A 590 -19.68 32.90 -39.74
C LYS A 590 -20.71 33.17 -38.64
N ILE A 591 -21.06 32.16 -37.84
CA ILE A 591 -22.00 32.29 -36.72
C ILE A 591 -21.23 32.46 -35.41
N MET A 592 -21.19 33.67 -34.88
CA MET A 592 -20.62 33.94 -33.55
C MET A 592 -21.58 33.49 -32.44
N LEU A 593 -21.41 32.24 -31.96
CA LEU A 593 -22.00 31.79 -30.70
C LEU A 593 -21.21 32.41 -29.54
N ASN A 594 -21.67 33.55 -29.03
CA ASN A 594 -21.06 34.19 -27.85
C ASN A 594 -21.48 33.48 -26.55
N GLY A 595 -20.83 33.81 -25.42
CA GLY A 595 -21.08 33.15 -24.12
C GLY A 595 -22.49 33.33 -23.52
N ALA A 596 -23.39 34.08 -24.16
CA ALA A 596 -24.81 34.17 -23.81
C ALA A 596 -25.70 33.26 -24.69
N THR A 597 -25.12 32.47 -25.59
CA THR A 597 -25.85 31.62 -26.52
C THR A 597 -26.20 30.29 -25.87
N ASN A 598 -27.48 30.09 -25.55
CA ASN A 598 -27.98 28.83 -25.01
C ASN A 598 -27.96 27.74 -26.09
N ILE A 599 -27.03 26.80 -25.97
CA ILE A 599 -27.08 25.52 -26.68
C ILE A 599 -27.99 24.59 -25.85
N GLN A 600 -28.97 23.92 -26.48
CA GLN A 600 -29.82 22.95 -25.79
C GLN A 600 -28.97 21.83 -25.16
N ASP A 601 -29.39 21.35 -23.98
CA ASP A 601 -28.76 20.22 -23.29
C ASP A 601 -28.57 19.02 -24.23
N LEU A 602 -27.42 18.36 -24.10
CA LEU A 602 -27.02 17.19 -24.91
C LEU A 602 -26.88 17.43 -26.44
N THR A 603 -27.05 18.67 -26.93
CA THR A 603 -26.91 18.96 -28.38
C THR A 603 -25.53 18.63 -28.92
N VAL A 604 -24.47 18.84 -28.13
CA VAL A 604 -23.09 18.47 -28.49
C VAL A 604 -22.82 17.04 -28.07
N THR A 605 -23.06 16.10 -28.99
CA THR A 605 -22.72 14.68 -28.82
C THR A 605 -21.25 14.42 -29.20
N THR A 606 -20.71 13.26 -28.83
CA THR A 606 -19.33 12.85 -29.15
C THR A 606 -19.02 12.96 -30.64
N ALA A 607 -19.95 12.57 -31.51
CA ALA A 607 -19.80 12.63 -32.97
C ALA A 607 -19.76 14.07 -33.55
N LYS A 608 -20.11 15.09 -32.75
CA LYS A 608 -20.01 16.52 -33.13
C LYS A 608 -18.71 17.17 -32.66
N LEU A 609 -17.86 16.42 -31.96
CA LEU A 609 -16.50 16.82 -31.62
C LEU A 609 -15.52 15.94 -32.40
N ALA A 610 -14.51 16.54 -33.02
CA ALA A 610 -13.40 15.76 -33.57
C ALA A 610 -12.60 15.12 -32.43
N ASP A 611 -11.96 13.98 -32.69
CA ASP A 611 -11.08 13.34 -31.72
C ASP A 611 -10.01 14.31 -31.22
N MET A 612 -9.75 14.29 -29.91
CA MET A 612 -8.83 15.19 -29.22
C MET A 612 -9.16 16.71 -29.33
N ALA A 613 -10.34 17.10 -29.83
CA ALA A 613 -10.71 18.51 -29.97
C ALA A 613 -10.75 19.29 -28.64
N VAL A 614 -10.93 18.61 -27.50
CA VAL A 614 -10.86 19.20 -26.16
C VAL A 614 -9.43 19.05 -25.62
N THR A 615 -8.64 20.12 -25.73
CA THR A 615 -7.27 20.19 -25.22
C THR A 615 -7.22 20.82 -23.83
N ASN A 616 -6.09 20.70 -23.11
CA ASN A 616 -5.91 21.28 -21.77
C ASN A 616 -6.28 22.78 -21.70
N ALA A 617 -5.99 23.56 -22.76
CA ALA A 617 -6.33 24.98 -22.82
C ALA A 617 -7.84 25.27 -22.92
N LYS A 618 -8.65 24.28 -23.29
CA LYS A 618 -10.12 24.34 -23.33
C LYS A 618 -10.77 23.83 -22.03
N ILE A 619 -9.98 23.37 -21.06
CA ILE A 619 -10.43 22.88 -19.76
C ILE A 619 -10.11 23.95 -18.70
N GLY A 620 -11.13 24.44 -18.01
CA GLY A 620 -10.95 25.40 -16.92
C GLY A 620 -10.19 24.81 -15.72
N LYS A 621 -9.54 25.67 -14.93
CA LYS A 621 -8.88 25.25 -13.68
C LYS A 621 -9.91 24.60 -12.74
N LEU A 622 -9.66 23.36 -12.34
CA LEU A 622 -10.56 22.50 -11.55
C LEU A 622 -11.90 22.11 -12.23
N ALA A 623 -12.05 22.27 -13.54
CA ALA A 623 -13.30 21.93 -14.25
C ALA A 623 -13.57 20.41 -14.37
N VAL A 624 -12.57 19.56 -14.15
CA VAL A 624 -12.70 18.09 -14.12
C VAL A 624 -12.81 17.65 -12.65
N GLY A 625 -14.00 17.22 -12.24
CA GLY A 625 -14.24 16.61 -10.94
C GLY A 625 -14.34 15.09 -11.02
N ASN A 626 -14.69 14.46 -9.89
CA ASN A 626 -14.74 12.99 -9.79
C ASN A 626 -15.71 12.35 -10.79
N ALA A 627 -16.85 12.97 -11.07
CA ALA A 627 -17.85 12.42 -12.01
C ALA A 627 -17.36 12.36 -13.47
N GLN A 628 -16.36 13.18 -13.83
CA GLN A 628 -15.73 13.17 -15.16
C GLN A 628 -14.53 12.23 -15.25
N ILE A 629 -14.10 11.63 -14.13
CA ILE A 629 -12.98 10.69 -14.05
C ILE A 629 -13.57 9.31 -13.75
N ALA A 630 -13.64 8.44 -14.76
CA ALA A 630 -14.05 7.05 -14.54
C ALA A 630 -13.13 6.35 -13.53
N ASP A 631 -13.67 5.38 -12.79
CA ASP A 631 -12.88 4.58 -11.84
C ASP A 631 -11.63 3.99 -12.51
N LEU A 632 -10.49 4.12 -11.84
CA LEU A 632 -9.15 3.71 -12.33
C LEU A 632 -8.63 4.45 -13.57
N ALA A 633 -9.31 5.49 -14.08
CA ALA A 633 -8.83 6.27 -15.23
C ALA A 633 -7.51 7.00 -14.96
N VAL A 634 -7.17 7.27 -13.69
CA VAL A 634 -5.86 7.76 -13.24
C VAL A 634 -4.98 6.55 -12.88
N THR A 635 -4.12 6.15 -13.82
CA THR A 635 -3.15 5.06 -13.65
C THR A 635 -1.82 5.60 -13.10
N SER A 636 -0.92 4.72 -12.65
CA SER A 636 0.42 5.11 -12.19
C SER A 636 1.20 5.93 -13.22
N ALA A 637 1.10 5.61 -14.51
CA ALA A 637 1.72 6.38 -15.59
C ALA A 637 1.19 7.83 -15.73
N LYS A 638 0.05 8.15 -15.11
CA LYS A 638 -0.54 9.51 -15.07
C LYS A 638 -0.25 10.26 -13.76
N VAL A 639 0.49 9.64 -12.84
CA VAL A 639 0.84 10.19 -11.52
C VAL A 639 2.35 10.11 -11.35
N SER A 640 3.06 11.20 -11.66
CA SER A 640 4.53 11.25 -11.52
C SER A 640 4.97 11.24 -10.06
N GLU A 641 4.24 11.96 -9.20
CA GLU A 641 4.53 12.10 -7.77
C GLU A 641 3.23 12.18 -6.98
N ILE A 642 3.25 11.71 -5.73
CA ILE A 642 2.17 11.88 -4.75
C ILE A 642 2.79 12.59 -3.55
N ASP A 643 2.26 13.76 -3.20
CA ASP A 643 2.62 14.42 -1.94
C ASP A 643 2.05 13.61 -0.76
N ALA A 644 2.95 13.05 0.03
CA ALA A 644 2.60 12.26 1.22
C ALA A 644 1.82 13.10 2.26
N GLY A 645 1.97 14.43 2.28
CA GLY A 645 1.21 15.32 3.16
C GLY A 645 -0.29 15.39 2.82
N LEU A 646 -0.70 14.97 1.62
CA LEU A 646 -2.10 14.86 1.22
C LEU A 646 -2.73 13.51 1.59
N ILE A 647 -1.92 12.52 2.01
CA ILE A 647 -2.37 11.20 2.45
C ILE A 647 -2.86 11.31 3.90
N LYS A 648 -4.18 11.49 4.08
CA LYS A 648 -4.79 11.57 5.41
C LYS A 648 -4.97 10.18 6.03
N SER A 649 -4.91 10.11 7.37
CA SER A 649 -5.23 8.90 8.15
C SER A 649 -6.59 8.32 7.74
N GLY A 650 -6.65 7.00 7.55
CA GLY A 650 -7.86 6.28 7.11
C GLY A 650 -8.17 6.30 5.61
N THR A 651 -7.39 7.01 4.78
CA THR A 651 -7.64 7.11 3.32
C THR A 651 -7.00 5.98 2.50
N ILE A 652 -5.98 5.31 3.05
CA ILE A 652 -5.36 4.12 2.45
C ILE A 652 -5.84 2.90 3.22
N ASP A 653 -6.56 2.01 2.52
CA ASP A 653 -6.82 0.65 3.01
C ASP A 653 -5.49 -0.07 3.21
N THR A 654 -5.28 -0.64 4.40
CA THR A 654 -4.09 -1.42 4.76
C THR A 654 -3.80 -2.55 3.78
N ASN A 655 -4.80 -3.09 3.07
CA ASN A 655 -4.63 -4.09 2.02
C ASN A 655 -3.85 -3.58 0.80
N ARG A 656 -3.69 -2.25 0.64
CA ARG A 656 -2.94 -1.60 -0.45
C ARG A 656 -1.54 -1.14 -0.04
N LEU A 657 -1.22 -1.17 1.26
CA LEU A 657 0.14 -1.05 1.76
C LEU A 657 0.73 -2.46 1.85
N ASN A 658 1.18 -3.00 0.71
CA ASN A 658 1.98 -4.23 0.76
C ASN A 658 3.22 -3.96 1.64
N ALA A 659 3.54 -4.88 2.56
CA ALA A 659 4.69 -4.76 3.44
C ALA A 659 5.99 -4.58 2.64
N ASP A 660 6.11 -5.25 1.48
CA ASP A 660 7.27 -5.11 0.57
C ASP A 660 7.40 -3.70 -0.04
N ALA A 661 6.28 -2.95 -0.13
CA ALA A 661 6.27 -1.58 -0.65
C ALA A 661 6.71 -0.54 0.40
N ILE A 662 6.72 -0.90 1.69
CA ILE A 662 7.35 -0.11 2.75
C ILE A 662 8.85 -0.43 2.75
N ILE A 663 9.53 -0.05 1.67
CA ILE A 663 10.99 -0.14 1.56
C ILE A 663 11.61 0.61 2.74
N ALA A 664 12.65 0.04 3.35
CA ALA A 664 13.16 0.41 4.69
C ALA A 664 13.51 1.91 4.91
N ASN A 665 13.62 2.73 3.86
CA ASN A 665 13.78 4.18 3.95
C ASN A 665 12.49 4.96 4.27
N VAL A 666 11.30 4.35 4.27
CA VAL A 666 10.03 5.06 4.56
C VAL A 666 9.83 5.30 6.06
N ILE A 667 10.30 4.40 6.93
CA ILE A 667 10.28 4.60 8.39
C ILE A 667 11.57 5.32 8.87
N ASN A 668 12.11 6.24 8.07
CA ASN A 668 13.23 7.12 8.43
C ASN A 668 12.79 8.26 9.41
N GLY A 669 11.76 7.96 10.22
CA GLY A 669 10.95 8.87 11.04
C GLY A 669 10.89 8.48 12.52
N LYS A 670 12.01 7.96 13.05
CA LYS A 670 12.40 7.89 14.47
C LYS A 670 11.67 6.92 15.44
N THR A 671 10.38 6.62 15.33
CA THR A 671 9.71 5.71 16.30
C THR A 671 8.54 4.92 15.71
N ILE A 672 8.47 3.61 16.00
CA ILE A 672 7.27 2.80 15.83
C ILE A 672 6.63 2.58 17.21
N THR A 673 5.55 3.30 17.51
CA THR A 673 4.93 3.29 18.85
C THR A 673 3.78 2.30 18.94
N GLY A 674 3.74 1.49 19.99
CA GLY A 674 2.56 0.71 20.39
C GLY A 674 2.23 -0.51 19.51
N ILE A 675 3.18 -1.05 18.75
CA ILE A 675 2.98 -2.22 17.89
C ILE A 675 3.61 -3.49 18.48
N THR A 676 2.98 -4.63 18.22
CA THR A 676 3.59 -5.96 18.39
C THR A 676 4.25 -6.36 17.07
N ILE A 677 5.58 -6.50 17.05
CA ILE A 677 6.30 -6.99 15.86
C ILE A 677 6.30 -8.52 15.88
N ASN A 678 5.28 -9.14 15.29
CA ASN A 678 5.20 -10.60 15.14
C ASN A 678 5.98 -11.07 13.91
N THR A 679 7.32 -11.08 14.02
CA THR A 679 8.23 -11.62 12.99
C THR A 679 8.90 -12.90 13.50
N PRO A 680 9.07 -13.94 12.66
CA PRO A 680 9.88 -15.10 13.03
C PRO A 680 11.37 -14.76 13.22
N THR A 681 11.85 -13.65 12.63
CA THR A 681 13.23 -13.18 12.75
C THR A 681 13.29 -11.66 12.81
N LEU A 682 13.86 -11.10 13.88
CA LEU A 682 14.11 -9.67 14.03
C LEU A 682 15.59 -9.37 13.73
N ASN A 683 15.90 -9.02 12.48
CA ASN A 683 17.24 -8.59 12.10
C ASN A 683 17.45 -7.11 12.47
N LEU A 684 18.29 -6.85 13.47
CA LEU A 684 18.62 -5.50 13.93
C LEU A 684 19.77 -4.84 13.14
N GLY A 685 20.35 -5.55 12.17
CA GLY A 685 21.55 -5.14 11.44
C GLY A 685 22.86 -5.33 12.23
N ALA A 686 23.99 -5.07 11.57
CA ALA A 686 25.30 -5.08 12.22
C ALA A 686 25.35 -4.04 13.35
N ASN A 687 25.73 -4.46 14.56
CA ASN A 687 25.71 -3.65 15.79
C ASN A 687 24.31 -3.12 16.19
N GLY A 688 23.25 -3.74 15.66
CA GLY A 688 21.87 -3.43 16.03
C GLY A 688 21.66 -3.52 17.54
N THR A 689 20.87 -2.57 18.08
CA THR A 689 20.61 -2.45 19.52
C THR A 689 19.15 -2.69 19.83
N LEU A 690 18.87 -3.58 20.78
CA LEU A 690 17.55 -3.75 21.40
C LEU A 690 17.66 -3.34 22.87
N THR A 691 16.84 -2.39 23.30
CA THR A 691 16.80 -1.91 24.70
C THR A 691 15.38 -2.11 25.24
N THR A 692 15.25 -2.77 26.38
CA THR A 692 13.95 -3.00 27.04
C THR A 692 14.07 -2.88 28.56
N SER A 693 13.03 -2.39 29.23
CA SER A 693 12.95 -2.35 30.70
C SER A 693 12.40 -3.67 31.24
N PHE A 694 12.98 -4.20 32.31
CA PHE A 694 12.46 -5.37 33.01
C PHE A 694 11.98 -5.02 34.42
N ASN A 695 11.01 -5.81 34.91
CA ASN A 695 10.53 -5.77 36.28
C ASN A 695 10.41 -7.21 36.79
N LEU A 696 11.32 -7.61 37.67
CA LEU A 696 11.39 -8.93 38.27
C LEU A 696 10.89 -8.86 39.72
N ASN A 697 9.94 -9.73 40.05
CA ASN A 697 9.45 -9.90 41.42
C ASN A 697 9.12 -11.38 41.66
N GLN A 698 10.14 -12.17 41.98
CA GLN A 698 9.99 -13.61 42.20
C GLN A 698 9.27 -13.91 43.52
N ALA A 699 8.51 -15.02 43.55
CA ALA A 699 7.83 -15.47 44.75
C ALA A 699 8.84 -15.87 45.85
N THR A 700 8.56 -15.50 47.10
CA THR A 700 9.44 -15.75 48.25
C THR A 700 9.57 -17.23 48.64
N SER A 701 8.73 -18.10 48.07
CA SER A 701 8.78 -19.56 48.20
C SER A 701 9.87 -20.23 47.36
N LEU A 702 10.49 -19.52 46.42
CA LEU A 702 11.63 -20.04 45.65
C LEU A 702 12.90 -20.05 46.50
N TYR A 703 13.92 -20.81 46.06
CA TYR A 703 15.27 -20.75 46.64
C TYR A 703 16.02 -19.52 46.11
N ALA A 704 16.58 -18.72 47.01
CA ALA A 704 17.21 -17.42 46.71
C ALA A 704 16.43 -16.53 45.71
N PRO A 705 15.15 -16.17 46.02
CA PRO A 705 14.31 -15.32 45.17
C PRO A 705 14.96 -13.97 44.89
N LYS A 706 14.68 -13.40 43.71
CA LYS A 706 15.22 -12.12 43.25
C LYS A 706 14.11 -11.13 42.91
N LYS A 707 14.34 -9.87 43.26
CA LYS A 707 13.46 -8.74 42.95
C LYS A 707 14.30 -7.58 42.45
N GLY A 708 13.85 -6.88 41.42
CA GLY A 708 14.54 -5.70 40.91
C GLY A 708 13.94 -5.19 39.60
N THR A 709 14.28 -3.95 39.27
CA THR A 709 13.93 -3.31 37.99
C THR A 709 15.20 -2.78 37.35
N GLY A 710 15.28 -2.83 36.02
CA GLY A 710 16.46 -2.36 35.30
C GLY A 710 16.22 -2.33 33.79
N THR A 711 17.31 -2.14 33.04
CA THR A 711 17.31 -2.17 31.57
C THR A 711 18.14 -3.34 31.08
N LEU A 712 17.59 -4.09 30.11
CA LEU A 712 18.30 -5.11 29.33
C LEU A 712 18.64 -4.51 27.96
N LYS A 713 19.90 -4.60 27.57
CA LYS A 713 20.39 -4.11 26.27
C LYS A 713 21.10 -5.23 25.52
N ILE A 714 20.63 -5.58 24.34
CA ILE A 714 21.41 -6.33 23.36
C ILE A 714 22.19 -5.32 22.53
N SER A 715 23.51 -5.45 22.48
CA SER A 715 24.41 -4.54 21.75
C SER A 715 25.66 -5.31 21.35
N THR A 716 26.08 -5.20 20.07
CA THR A 716 27.34 -5.81 19.59
C THR A 716 27.51 -7.31 19.93
N GLY A 717 26.40 -8.07 19.93
CA GLY A 717 26.40 -9.51 20.27
C GLY A 717 26.44 -9.85 21.77
N VAL A 718 26.48 -8.85 22.65
CA VAL A 718 26.43 -9.00 24.12
C VAL A 718 25.03 -8.68 24.61
N ILE A 719 24.50 -9.51 25.51
CA ILE A 719 23.33 -9.20 26.32
C ILE A 719 23.85 -8.58 27.63
N ASN A 720 23.66 -7.28 27.78
CA ASN A 720 24.08 -6.51 28.96
C ASN A 720 22.88 -6.14 29.84
N SER A 721 23.00 -6.33 31.14
CA SER A 721 22.19 -5.64 32.16
C SER A 721 22.99 -4.47 32.71
N SER A 722 22.35 -3.30 32.90
CA SER A 722 22.99 -2.15 33.54
C SER A 722 22.06 -1.42 34.50
N SER A 723 22.61 -1.04 35.64
CA SER A 723 21.95 -0.25 36.70
C SER A 723 20.67 -0.89 37.25
N ALA A 724 20.67 -2.22 37.41
CA ALA A 724 19.56 -2.94 38.03
C ALA A 724 19.71 -2.93 39.57
N ASN A 725 18.80 -2.25 40.28
CA ASN A 725 18.72 -2.37 41.74
C ASN A 725 18.08 -3.72 42.08
N MET A 726 18.90 -4.69 42.48
CA MET A 726 18.50 -6.05 42.81
C MET A 726 18.55 -6.30 44.31
N SER A 727 17.51 -6.96 44.83
CA SER A 727 17.48 -7.58 46.15
C SER A 727 17.33 -9.09 46.01
N ARG A 728 17.93 -9.83 46.95
CA ARG A 728 17.68 -11.26 47.16
C ARG A 728 16.76 -11.43 48.37
N TYR A 729 15.89 -12.44 48.40
CA TYR A 729 15.15 -12.80 49.61
C TYR A 729 15.93 -13.86 50.40
N SER A 730 16.09 -13.66 51.71
CA SER A 730 16.64 -14.67 52.61
C SER A 730 15.49 -15.49 53.21
N ASN A 731 15.43 -16.78 52.87
CA ASN A 731 14.44 -17.71 53.41
C ASN A 731 14.64 -17.95 54.93
N THR A 732 15.87 -17.82 55.42
CA THR A 732 16.22 -17.94 56.86
C THR A 732 15.78 -16.72 57.66
N GLU A 733 16.06 -15.52 57.13
CA GLU A 733 15.83 -14.25 57.83
C GLU A 733 14.44 -13.64 57.58
N GLY A 734 13.73 -14.13 56.56
CA GLY A 734 12.36 -13.73 56.24
C GLY A 734 12.21 -12.38 55.51
N TYR A 735 13.30 -11.78 54.99
CA TYR A 735 13.25 -10.47 54.32
C TYR A 735 14.08 -10.38 53.03
N TRP A 736 13.73 -9.39 52.20
CA TRP A 736 14.52 -8.94 51.05
C TRP A 736 15.76 -8.17 51.53
N TYR A 737 16.92 -8.40 50.91
CA TYR A 737 18.17 -7.78 51.30
C TYR A 737 19.08 -7.50 50.09
N GLY A 738 20.02 -6.59 50.31
CA GLY A 738 21.23 -6.38 49.50
C GLY A 738 22.44 -6.38 50.42
N PHE A 739 23.62 -6.07 49.88
CA PHE A 739 24.87 -5.97 50.60
C PHE A 739 25.32 -4.52 50.77
N ASP A 740 25.94 -4.18 51.90
CA ASP A 740 26.68 -2.91 52.04
C ASP A 740 28.05 -2.95 51.33
N ASP A 741 28.79 -1.84 51.34
CA ASP A 741 30.11 -1.72 50.69
C ASP A 741 31.21 -2.62 51.30
N ASN A 742 30.92 -3.26 52.44
CA ASN A 742 31.77 -4.21 53.16
C ASN A 742 31.28 -5.67 53.01
N GLY A 743 30.19 -5.91 52.27
CA GLY A 743 29.63 -7.25 52.04
C GLY A 743 28.60 -7.73 53.07
N ASN A 744 28.19 -6.91 54.05
CA ASN A 744 27.20 -7.32 55.05
C ASN A 744 25.76 -7.26 54.51
N MET A 745 24.90 -8.18 54.93
CA MET A 745 23.48 -8.18 54.56
C MET A 745 22.71 -6.99 55.18
N VAL A 746 22.03 -6.21 54.34
CA VAL A 746 21.19 -5.07 54.73
C VAL A 746 19.72 -5.36 54.41
N LYS A 747 18.88 -5.41 55.45
CA LYS A 747 17.42 -5.58 55.32
C LYS A 747 16.80 -4.46 54.48
N ASN A 748 15.99 -4.86 53.50
CA ASN A 748 15.43 -4.03 52.43
C ASN A 748 16.46 -3.29 51.57
N GLY A 749 17.73 -3.68 51.62
CA GLY A 749 18.77 -3.17 50.73
C GLY A 749 18.63 -3.67 49.28
N THR A 750 19.31 -2.97 48.38
CA THR A 750 19.48 -3.32 46.96
C THR A 750 20.92 -3.05 46.57
N ASN A 751 21.52 -3.89 45.73
CA ASN A 751 22.76 -3.55 45.03
C ASN A 751 22.45 -3.19 43.57
N GLN A 752 23.24 -2.30 42.99
CA GLN A 752 23.31 -2.23 41.53
C GLN A 752 24.06 -3.46 41.03
N THR A 753 23.49 -4.18 40.06
CA THR A 753 24.19 -5.24 39.33
C THR A 753 24.49 -4.84 37.89
N GLY A 754 25.53 -5.45 37.34
CA GLY A 754 25.89 -5.35 35.93
C GLY A 754 26.30 -6.72 35.39
N ASP A 755 25.48 -7.27 34.50
CA ASP A 755 25.66 -8.60 33.94
C ASP A 755 26.01 -8.50 32.45
N ASP A 756 26.98 -9.29 31.99
CA ASP A 756 27.27 -9.49 30.57
C ASP A 756 27.17 -10.96 30.23
N TYR A 757 26.39 -11.30 29.21
CA TYR A 757 26.35 -12.63 28.59
C TYR A 757 26.75 -12.52 27.11
N ALA A 758 27.76 -13.26 26.70
CA ALA A 758 28.28 -13.25 25.33
C ALA A 758 28.81 -14.64 24.92
N PRO A 759 29.00 -14.90 23.62
CA PRO A 759 29.68 -16.13 23.18
C PRO A 759 31.07 -16.24 23.81
N GLY A 760 31.26 -17.23 24.67
CA GLY A 760 32.54 -17.55 25.30
C GLY A 760 32.77 -16.97 26.71
N TYR A 761 31.90 -16.08 27.23
CA TYR A 761 31.99 -15.63 28.62
C TYR A 761 30.66 -15.17 29.23
N GLU A 762 30.57 -15.29 30.56
CA GLU A 762 29.53 -14.74 31.42
C GLU A 762 30.18 -13.92 32.55
N LYS A 763 29.58 -12.79 32.93
CA LYS A 763 30.09 -11.90 33.98
C LYS A 763 28.95 -11.35 34.83
N HIS A 764 29.11 -11.39 36.16
CA HIS A 764 28.18 -10.83 37.14
C HIS A 764 28.91 -9.90 38.10
N ASP A 765 28.62 -8.61 38.03
CA ASP A 765 29.11 -7.60 38.97
C ASP A 765 28.03 -7.23 39.98
N ILE A 766 28.37 -7.26 41.26
CA ILE A 766 27.64 -6.56 42.34
C ILE A 766 28.44 -5.29 42.65
N MET A 767 27.82 -4.12 42.64
CA MET A 767 28.50 -2.83 42.85
C MET A 767 28.38 -2.31 44.29
N LYS A 768 29.41 -1.58 44.71
CA LYS A 768 29.44 -0.69 45.88
C LYS A 768 28.70 0.62 45.58
N SER A 769 28.35 1.36 46.63
CA SER A 769 27.70 2.68 46.55
C SER A 769 28.49 3.73 45.75
N ASN A 770 29.82 3.59 45.70
CA ASN A 770 30.73 4.44 44.93
C ASN A 770 30.92 4.02 43.47
N GLY A 771 30.22 2.98 42.99
CA GLY A 771 30.29 2.48 41.61
C GLY A 771 31.43 1.50 41.32
N ASN A 772 32.32 1.23 42.29
CA ASN A 772 33.31 0.16 42.15
C ASN A 772 32.66 -1.22 42.35
N VAL A 773 33.24 -2.27 41.75
CA VAL A 773 32.81 -3.64 41.99
C VAL A 773 33.02 -4.03 43.46
N LEU A 774 31.96 -4.52 44.11
CA LEU A 774 32.00 -5.18 45.41
C LEU A 774 32.48 -6.62 45.24
N ASN A 775 31.78 -7.38 44.39
CA ASN A 775 32.09 -8.77 44.09
C ASN A 775 31.80 -9.05 42.60
N ARG A 776 32.70 -9.78 41.94
CA ARG A 776 32.55 -10.26 40.56
C ARG A 776 32.63 -11.78 40.52
N SER A 777 31.67 -12.38 39.83
CA SER A 777 31.81 -13.72 39.23
C SER A 777 32.07 -13.56 37.74
N TYR A 778 33.05 -14.28 37.21
CA TYR A 778 33.36 -14.30 35.78
C TYR A 778 33.66 -15.75 35.35
N LEU A 779 33.03 -16.20 34.29
CA LEU A 779 33.19 -17.54 33.74
C LEU A 779 33.50 -17.41 32.25
N ASP A 780 34.57 -18.04 31.79
CA ASP A 780 34.86 -18.20 30.36
C ASP A 780 35.32 -19.63 30.03
N ALA A 781 35.72 -19.86 28.78
CA ALA A 781 36.19 -21.16 28.32
C ALA A 781 37.50 -21.64 28.98
N MET A 782 38.16 -20.82 29.79
CA MET A 782 39.47 -21.10 30.41
C MET A 782 39.42 -21.11 31.95
N ALA A 783 38.56 -20.29 32.57
CA ALA A 783 38.47 -20.18 34.02
C ALA A 783 37.07 -19.82 34.54
N LEU A 784 36.78 -20.28 35.76
CA LEU A 784 35.88 -19.58 36.68
C LEU A 784 36.73 -18.74 37.63
N ALA A 785 36.46 -17.44 37.67
CA ALA A 785 37.15 -16.44 38.48
C ALA A 785 36.16 -15.74 39.44
N LEU A 786 36.52 -15.68 40.72
CA LEU A 786 35.79 -14.93 41.76
C LEU A 786 36.71 -13.85 42.34
N ASN A 787 36.19 -12.63 42.47
CA ASN A 787 36.99 -11.44 42.78
C ASN A 787 36.23 -10.46 43.69
N GLU A 788 36.79 -10.19 44.87
CA GLU A 788 36.34 -9.12 45.75
C GLU A 788 37.18 -7.84 45.52
N GLY A 789 36.52 -6.76 45.08
CA GLY A 789 37.13 -5.43 45.06
C GLY A 789 38.33 -5.21 44.12
N GLY A 790 38.50 -6.01 43.06
CA GLY A 790 39.51 -5.80 42.02
C GLY A 790 40.77 -6.66 42.13
N THR A 791 40.92 -7.46 43.19
CA THR A 791 42.02 -8.43 43.33
C THR A 791 41.48 -9.83 43.12
N GLN A 792 42.06 -10.62 42.20
CA GLN A 792 41.57 -11.98 41.93
C GLN A 792 41.78 -12.86 43.17
N THR A 793 40.69 -13.36 43.75
CA THR A 793 40.72 -14.14 44.98
C THR A 793 40.81 -15.64 44.68
N PHE A 794 40.11 -16.11 43.65
CA PHE A 794 40.11 -17.52 43.23
C PHE A 794 40.06 -17.65 41.71
N ASN A 795 40.97 -18.45 41.14
CA ASN A 795 40.88 -18.99 39.78
C ASN A 795 40.80 -20.51 39.87
N THR A 796 39.77 -21.11 39.27
CA THR A 796 39.73 -22.54 38.99
C THR A 796 39.79 -22.72 37.48
N MET A 797 40.93 -23.23 37.00
CA MET A 797 41.16 -23.48 35.58
C MET A 797 40.48 -24.80 35.20
N LEU A 798 39.79 -24.82 34.07
CA LEU A 798 39.34 -26.09 33.48
C LEU A 798 40.45 -26.59 32.55
N THR A 799 41.18 -27.61 32.98
CA THR A 799 42.21 -28.27 32.17
C THR A 799 41.64 -29.53 31.52
N ALA A 800 42.38 -30.12 30.57
CA ALA A 800 41.97 -31.38 29.92
C ALA A 800 41.84 -32.57 30.90
N ILE A 801 42.27 -32.41 32.16
CA ILE A 801 42.33 -33.44 33.20
C ILE A 801 41.30 -33.17 34.32
N GLY A 802 40.72 -31.97 34.39
CA GLY A 802 39.69 -31.61 35.37
C GLY A 802 39.75 -30.16 35.83
N LEU A 803 39.23 -29.91 37.03
CA LEU A 803 39.22 -28.59 37.65
C LEU A 803 40.49 -28.39 38.49
N GLU A 804 41.43 -27.58 38.02
CA GLU A 804 42.64 -27.23 38.77
C GLU A 804 42.43 -25.94 39.57
N THR A 805 42.41 -26.06 40.90
CA THR A 805 42.25 -24.94 41.82
C THR A 805 43.62 -24.37 42.19
N GLY A 806 43.98 -23.20 41.67
CA GLY A 806 45.32 -22.63 41.82
C GLY A 806 45.67 -22.09 43.21
N ASN A 807 44.69 -21.99 44.13
CA ASN A 807 44.87 -21.70 45.55
C ASN A 807 43.74 -22.34 46.36
N ALA A 808 44.03 -22.65 47.63
CA ALA A 808 43.28 -23.61 48.43
C ALA A 808 41.85 -23.20 48.83
N LEU A 809 40.98 -24.21 48.99
CA LEU A 809 39.74 -24.16 49.78
C LEU A 809 40.06 -24.03 51.27
N LEU A 810 40.62 -22.89 51.68
CA LEU A 810 40.73 -22.52 53.09
C LEU A 810 39.45 -21.81 53.54
N HIS A 811 38.44 -22.62 53.88
CA HIS A 811 37.36 -22.21 54.75
C HIS A 811 37.39 -23.04 56.03
N GLN A 812 37.08 -22.37 57.14
CA GLN A 812 37.48 -22.74 58.50
C GLN A 812 36.70 -23.93 59.08
N ASP A 813 35.63 -24.37 58.41
CA ASP A 813 34.59 -25.25 58.96
C ASP A 813 34.46 -26.60 58.24
N LEU A 814 35.56 -27.17 57.74
CA LEU A 814 35.56 -28.47 57.04
C LEU A 814 35.84 -29.71 57.92
N ALA A 815 35.99 -29.55 59.24
CA ALA A 815 36.15 -30.68 60.16
C ALA A 815 35.66 -30.39 61.59
N THR A 816 34.36 -30.55 61.84
CA THR A 816 33.86 -30.89 63.18
C THR A 816 33.96 -32.41 63.39
N GLU A 817 34.70 -32.82 64.42
CA GLU A 817 34.86 -34.19 64.91
C GLU A 817 35.56 -35.21 63.98
N GLY A 818 36.86 -35.40 64.22
CA GLY A 818 37.56 -36.65 63.88
C GLY A 818 38.13 -36.77 62.46
N THR A 819 39.44 -37.05 62.39
CA THR A 819 40.20 -37.43 61.17
C THR A 819 40.24 -36.44 60.00
N PHE A 820 41.44 -35.92 59.75
CA PHE A 820 41.80 -35.17 58.54
C PHE A 820 42.48 -36.12 57.54
N GLU A 821 41.80 -36.51 56.46
CA GLU A 821 42.44 -37.19 55.32
C GLU A 821 42.99 -36.17 54.31
N ALA A 822 44.30 -36.01 54.25
CA ALA A 822 44.98 -35.33 53.15
C ALA A 822 45.43 -36.34 52.10
N ARG A 823 44.95 -36.19 50.85
CA ARG A 823 45.49 -36.87 49.66
C ARG A 823 46.15 -35.83 48.77
N LEU A 824 47.47 -35.92 48.59
CA LEU A 824 48.28 -34.97 47.81
C LEU A 824 49.40 -35.73 47.09
N GLY A 825 49.55 -35.53 45.77
CA GLY A 825 50.67 -36.03 44.96
C GLY A 825 50.24 -36.74 43.66
N THR A 826 50.74 -36.27 42.52
CA THR A 826 50.35 -36.70 41.16
C THR A 826 51.54 -37.25 40.36
N ASP A 827 52.24 -38.21 40.93
CA ASP A 827 53.36 -38.90 40.30
C ASP A 827 53.65 -40.25 41.00
N ASN A 828 54.24 -41.18 40.24
CA ASN A 828 54.04 -42.63 40.39
C ASN A 828 54.83 -43.31 41.54
N THR A 829 54.90 -42.68 42.73
CA THR A 829 55.62 -43.19 43.91
C THR A 829 54.73 -43.19 45.15
N TYR A 830 54.22 -44.36 45.54
CA TYR A 830 53.45 -44.52 46.77
C TYR A 830 54.31 -44.24 48.01
N GLY A 831 54.01 -43.19 48.78
CA GLY A 831 54.70 -42.89 50.03
C GLY A 831 54.06 -41.78 50.87
N PHE A 832 53.78 -42.07 52.14
CA PHE A 832 53.42 -41.09 53.15
C PHE A 832 54.68 -40.30 53.57
N LYS A 833 54.96 -39.20 52.87
CA LYS A 833 56.17 -38.40 53.08
C LYS A 833 55.93 -37.33 54.17
N ILE A 834 56.28 -37.66 55.41
CA ILE A 834 56.52 -36.62 56.43
C ILE A 834 58.00 -36.23 56.35
N ASP A 835 58.29 -34.94 56.11
CA ASP A 835 59.65 -34.50 55.77
C ASP A 835 60.69 -34.69 56.89
N THR A 836 60.28 -34.80 58.17
CA THR A 836 61.23 -34.98 59.29
C THR A 836 60.77 -35.88 60.44
N GLN A 837 59.51 -35.89 60.87
CA GLN A 837 59.11 -36.49 62.16
C GLN A 837 57.73 -37.15 62.17
N VAL A 838 57.60 -38.37 62.71
CA VAL A 838 56.29 -39.01 62.95
C VAL A 838 55.89 -38.81 64.41
N VAL A 839 55.08 -37.78 64.68
CA VAL A 839 54.56 -37.51 66.03
C VAL A 839 53.26 -38.26 66.27
N SER A 840 53.33 -39.41 66.93
CA SER A 840 52.15 -40.11 67.45
C SER A 840 52.36 -40.45 68.93
N PRO A 841 51.46 -40.03 69.85
CA PRO A 841 51.49 -40.45 71.24
C PRO A 841 51.43 -41.97 71.42
N MET A 842 50.70 -42.67 70.54
CA MET A 842 50.55 -44.13 70.58
C MET A 842 51.86 -44.88 70.26
N ILE A 843 52.74 -44.32 69.44
CA ILE A 843 54.04 -44.93 69.10
C ILE A 843 54.95 -45.08 70.33
N ARG A 844 54.80 -44.23 71.37
CA ARG A 844 55.51 -44.38 72.65
C ARG A 844 54.69 -45.08 73.74
N ALA A 845 53.37 -45.20 73.58
CA ALA A 845 52.51 -45.91 74.52
C ALA A 845 52.59 -47.45 74.33
N ASN A 846 52.84 -47.89 73.09
CA ASN A 846 52.92 -49.30 72.74
C ASN A 846 54.37 -49.80 72.79
N SER A 847 54.63 -50.77 73.67
CA SER A 847 55.95 -51.41 73.83
C SER A 847 55.85 -52.90 73.52
N TYR A 848 56.80 -53.44 72.75
CA TYR A 848 56.80 -54.84 72.29
C TYR A 848 58.20 -55.46 72.37
N THR A 849 58.26 -56.77 72.63
CA THR A 849 59.51 -57.49 72.92
C THR A 849 60.16 -58.14 71.67
N TYR A 850 60.04 -57.54 70.48
CA TYR A 850 60.60 -58.07 69.22
C TYR A 850 61.85 -57.30 68.76
N ALA A 851 62.65 -57.91 67.87
CA ALA A 851 63.79 -57.24 67.25
C ALA A 851 63.33 -56.14 66.27
N ALA A 852 63.99 -54.98 66.28
CA ALA A 852 63.58 -53.82 65.52
C ALA A 852 64.33 -53.68 64.18
N ASP A 853 63.61 -53.88 63.07
CA ASP A 853 64.11 -53.54 61.72
C ASP A 853 64.18 -52.02 61.48
N VAL A 854 63.36 -51.25 62.22
CA VAL A 854 63.30 -49.79 62.21
C VAL A 854 63.43 -49.25 63.63
N PHE A 855 64.43 -48.37 63.84
CA PHE A 855 64.67 -47.63 65.07
C PHE A 855 63.95 -46.27 65.04
N ILE A 856 63.45 -45.83 66.19
CA ILE A 856 62.81 -44.52 66.37
C ILE A 856 63.66 -43.69 67.33
N SER A 857 64.12 -42.51 66.89
CA SER A 857 64.92 -41.62 67.72
C SER A 857 64.11 -40.98 68.86
N SER A 858 64.80 -40.35 69.81
CA SER A 858 64.19 -39.45 70.81
C SER A 858 63.35 -38.35 70.13
N TYR A 859 63.84 -37.83 69.02
CA TYR A 859 63.17 -36.84 68.17
C TYR A 859 62.04 -37.42 67.29
N GLY A 860 61.62 -38.68 67.43
CA GLY A 860 60.49 -39.24 66.68
C GLY A 860 60.74 -39.43 65.19
N THR A 861 62.01 -39.54 64.78
CA THR A 861 62.41 -39.87 63.41
C THR A 861 62.58 -41.38 63.27
N MET A 862 62.10 -41.97 62.16
CA MET A 862 62.28 -43.40 61.85
C MET A 862 63.55 -43.61 61.01
N GLY A 863 64.33 -44.64 61.31
CA GLY A 863 65.50 -45.05 60.51
C GLY A 863 65.74 -46.56 60.58
N VAL A 864 66.26 -47.16 59.51
CA VAL A 864 66.48 -48.62 59.43
C VAL A 864 67.72 -49.06 60.22
N THR A 865 67.66 -50.24 60.83
CA THR A 865 68.81 -50.88 61.49
C THR A 865 69.84 -51.34 60.44
N THR A 866 71.12 -50.97 60.58
CA THR A 866 72.16 -51.35 59.59
C THR A 866 73.40 -51.98 60.22
N SER A 867 74.02 -52.93 59.51
CA SER A 867 75.21 -53.66 59.97
C SER A 867 76.44 -53.54 59.05
N THR A 868 76.32 -52.85 57.91
CA THR A 868 77.34 -52.74 56.87
C THR A 868 78.57 -51.92 57.30
N LYS A 869 79.73 -52.17 56.68
CA LYS A 869 80.95 -51.37 56.91
C LYS A 869 80.82 -49.93 56.41
N ALA A 870 80.02 -49.69 55.36
CA ALA A 870 79.79 -48.35 54.80
C ALA A 870 79.16 -47.37 55.80
N ASN A 871 78.45 -47.89 56.80
CA ASN A 871 77.70 -47.11 57.78
C ASN A 871 78.38 -47.09 59.17
N LYS A 872 79.67 -47.43 59.26
CA LYS A 872 80.44 -47.57 60.51
C LYS A 872 81.81 -46.92 60.41
N LEU A 873 82.22 -46.23 61.49
CA LEU A 873 83.54 -45.65 61.67
C LEU A 873 84.20 -46.26 62.91
N ASP A 874 85.53 -46.20 62.97
CA ASP A 874 86.37 -46.61 64.12
C ASP A 874 86.06 -48.01 64.70
N ILE A 875 86.23 -49.05 63.87
CA ILE A 875 85.96 -50.44 64.27
C ILE A 875 87.18 -51.00 65.04
N VAL A 876 87.02 -51.17 66.36
CA VAL A 876 88.04 -51.70 67.29
C VAL A 876 87.52 -52.89 68.11
N ASP A 877 88.43 -53.64 68.73
CA ASP A 877 88.07 -54.75 69.63
C ASP A 877 87.46 -54.26 70.94
N VAL A 878 86.53 -55.04 71.50
CA VAL A 878 85.82 -54.70 72.75
C VAL A 878 86.74 -54.89 73.97
N PRO A 879 86.97 -53.86 74.82
CA PRO A 879 87.77 -54.01 76.03
C PRO A 879 87.17 -55.01 77.02
N ASN A 880 88.03 -55.83 77.64
CA ASN A 880 87.68 -56.82 78.67
C ASN A 880 86.62 -57.86 78.23
N MET A 881 86.57 -58.20 76.92
CA MET A 881 85.50 -59.02 76.34
C MET A 881 85.29 -60.37 77.02
N LEU A 882 86.35 -61.05 77.47
CA LEU A 882 86.25 -62.34 78.19
C LEU A 882 85.57 -62.17 79.56
N GLN A 883 85.93 -61.13 80.32
CA GLN A 883 85.29 -60.84 81.61
C GLN A 883 83.82 -60.45 81.41
N LYS A 884 83.50 -59.65 80.38
CA LYS A 884 82.11 -59.32 80.02
C LYS A 884 81.31 -60.59 79.65
N GLY A 885 81.92 -61.53 78.92
CA GLY A 885 81.35 -62.85 78.67
C GLY A 885 81.06 -63.66 79.94
N TYR A 886 82.00 -63.68 80.89
CA TYR A 886 81.76 -64.32 82.18
C TYR A 886 80.70 -63.62 83.03
N ASN A 887 80.60 -62.29 82.98
CA ASN A 887 79.53 -61.53 83.64
C ASN A 887 78.15 -61.91 83.07
N LEU A 888 78.03 -62.14 81.76
CA LEU A 888 76.77 -62.58 81.15
C LEU A 888 76.28 -63.93 81.70
N LEU A 889 77.20 -64.84 82.04
CA LEU A 889 76.87 -66.14 82.63
C LEU A 889 76.35 -66.06 84.07
N THR A 890 76.47 -64.92 84.77
CA THR A 890 75.91 -64.76 86.13
C THR A 890 74.42 -64.41 86.12
N ILE A 891 73.87 -64.09 84.94
CA ILE A 891 72.49 -63.66 84.74
C ILE A 891 71.65 -64.86 84.31
N ASN A 892 70.57 -65.14 85.04
CA ASN A 892 69.61 -66.16 84.66
C ASN A 892 68.54 -65.58 83.71
N PRO A 893 68.18 -66.26 82.61
CA PRO A 893 67.02 -65.91 81.81
C PRO A 893 65.75 -65.81 82.66
N ARG A 894 64.90 -64.84 82.33
CA ARG A 894 63.61 -64.55 82.95
C ARG A 894 62.47 -64.84 81.97
N GLN A 895 61.25 -64.94 82.50
CA GLN A 895 60.03 -65.09 81.72
C GLN A 895 58.97 -64.10 82.23
N TRP A 896 58.27 -63.43 81.31
CA TRP A 896 57.27 -62.40 81.60
C TRP A 896 56.15 -62.43 80.55
N PHE A 897 55.16 -61.54 80.71
CA PHE A 897 54.14 -61.25 79.69
C PHE A 897 54.20 -59.76 79.36
N ASP A 898 54.00 -59.40 78.09
CA ASP A 898 54.05 -58.00 77.66
C ASP A 898 52.87 -57.22 78.27
N LYS A 899 53.19 -56.19 79.07
CA LYS A 899 52.22 -55.47 79.90
C LYS A 899 51.04 -54.92 79.11
N THR A 900 51.30 -54.27 77.97
CA THR A 900 50.27 -53.67 77.11
C THR A 900 49.29 -54.73 76.58
N SER A 901 49.75 -55.93 76.23
CA SER A 901 48.88 -57.02 75.78
C SER A 901 48.02 -57.61 76.90
N VAL A 902 48.56 -57.68 78.13
CA VAL A 902 47.81 -58.12 79.32
C VAL A 902 46.75 -57.09 79.71
N GLU A 903 47.07 -55.80 79.67
CA GLU A 903 46.13 -54.71 79.95
C GLU A 903 45.03 -54.61 78.87
N ALA A 904 45.38 -54.67 77.58
CA ALA A 904 44.41 -54.66 76.49
C ALA A 904 43.42 -55.85 76.56
N TYR A 905 43.90 -57.05 76.90
CA TYR A 905 43.04 -58.22 77.11
C TYR A 905 42.12 -58.06 78.33
N ALA A 906 42.60 -57.42 79.41
CA ALA A 906 41.77 -57.12 80.57
C ALA A 906 40.64 -56.14 80.23
N ASP A 907 40.92 -55.10 79.43
CA ASP A 907 39.92 -54.14 78.96
C ASP A 907 38.86 -54.78 78.05
N VAL A 908 39.27 -55.70 77.16
CA VAL A 908 38.33 -56.47 76.32
C VAL A 908 37.46 -57.39 77.18
N GLN A 909 38.02 -58.05 78.21
CA GLN A 909 37.23 -58.84 79.17
C GLN A 909 36.31 -58.00 80.07
N ALA A 910 36.62 -56.71 80.26
CA ALA A 910 35.75 -55.74 80.94
C ALA A 910 34.62 -55.19 80.04
N GLY A 911 34.57 -55.58 78.76
CA GLY A 911 33.50 -55.24 77.82
C GLY A 911 33.75 -53.97 77.00
N ASN A 912 34.98 -53.45 76.97
CA ASN A 912 35.34 -52.32 76.11
C ASN A 912 35.73 -52.83 74.71
N THR A 913 35.02 -52.37 73.66
CA THR A 913 35.17 -52.90 72.29
C THR A 913 36.25 -52.22 71.45
N ASP A 914 36.76 -51.06 71.88
CA ASP A 914 37.67 -50.25 71.08
C ASP A 914 39.12 -50.81 71.05
N SER A 915 39.42 -51.82 71.87
CA SER A 915 40.74 -52.45 72.01
C SER A 915 40.87 -53.82 71.31
N VAL A 916 39.89 -54.26 70.53
CA VAL A 916 39.86 -55.61 69.94
C VAL A 916 40.97 -55.84 68.89
N GLU A 917 41.40 -54.82 68.14
CA GLU A 917 42.43 -54.98 67.09
C GLU A 917 43.87 -55.15 67.63
N SER A 918 44.13 -54.87 68.91
CA SER A 918 45.48 -54.93 69.50
C SER A 918 45.74 -56.16 70.39
N VAL A 919 44.76 -57.07 70.53
CA VAL A 919 44.89 -58.29 71.34
C VAL A 919 45.74 -59.34 70.61
N VAL A 920 47.06 -59.13 70.64
CA VAL A 920 48.03 -60.16 70.27
C VAL A 920 48.08 -61.22 71.38
N ASP A 921 47.95 -62.48 70.96
CA ASP A 921 47.98 -63.72 71.75
C ASP A 921 48.91 -63.66 72.99
N ILE A 922 48.34 -63.65 74.20
CA ILE A 922 49.10 -63.55 75.46
C ILE A 922 49.92 -64.82 75.67
N LYS A 923 51.22 -64.70 75.38
CA LYS A 923 52.20 -65.77 75.55
C LYS A 923 53.32 -65.36 76.51
N PRO A 924 53.86 -66.31 77.28
CA PRO A 924 55.02 -66.04 78.13
C PRO A 924 56.25 -65.80 77.24
N VAL A 925 56.79 -64.59 77.29
CA VAL A 925 58.01 -64.19 76.60
C VAL A 925 59.20 -64.51 77.50
N THR A 926 60.25 -65.11 76.93
CA THR A 926 61.45 -65.53 77.67
C THR A 926 62.67 -64.77 77.15
N GLY A 927 63.50 -64.23 78.04
CA GLY A 927 64.66 -63.40 77.68
C GLY A 927 65.46 -62.97 78.91
N MET A 928 66.01 -61.76 78.90
CA MET A 928 66.69 -61.14 80.04
C MET A 928 66.04 -59.79 80.36
N VAL A 929 66.17 -59.34 81.62
CA VAL A 929 65.73 -58.01 82.06
C VAL A 929 66.89 -57.03 81.86
N ALA A 930 66.63 -55.89 81.20
CA ALA A 930 67.68 -54.96 80.79
C ALA A 930 68.46 -54.39 81.98
N GLU A 931 67.76 -54.09 83.07
CA GLU A 931 68.31 -53.59 84.33
C GLU A 931 69.20 -54.63 85.04
N GLU A 932 68.90 -55.93 84.92
CA GLU A 932 69.76 -57.01 85.45
C GLU A 932 71.07 -57.10 84.65
N VAL A 933 71.02 -56.90 83.32
CA VAL A 933 72.19 -56.87 82.43
C VAL A 933 73.08 -55.65 82.69
N ALA A 934 72.50 -54.46 82.84
CA ALA A 934 73.26 -53.28 83.26
C ALA A 934 73.93 -53.51 84.64
N SER A 935 73.18 -54.05 85.61
CA SER A 935 73.70 -54.33 86.96
C SER A 935 74.84 -55.35 87.01
N ALA A 936 74.96 -56.22 86.01
CA ALA A 936 76.09 -57.14 85.83
C ALA A 936 77.34 -56.47 85.22
N GLY A 937 77.34 -55.15 85.00
CA GLY A 937 78.44 -54.42 84.37
C GLY A 937 78.48 -54.55 82.84
N LEU A 938 77.33 -54.79 82.20
CA LEU A 938 77.17 -54.91 80.75
C LEU A 938 76.42 -53.71 80.15
N ASP A 939 76.63 -52.51 80.71
CA ASP A 939 76.01 -51.25 80.28
C ASP A 939 76.10 -50.96 78.77
N ASP A 940 77.17 -51.40 78.09
CA ASP A 940 77.35 -51.22 76.64
C ASP A 940 76.35 -52.02 75.78
N TYR A 941 75.61 -52.96 76.40
CA TYR A 941 74.67 -53.87 75.74
C TYR A 941 73.21 -53.64 76.15
N VAL A 942 72.92 -52.54 76.85
CA VAL A 942 71.56 -52.05 77.09
C VAL A 942 71.29 -50.78 76.28
N VAL A 943 70.06 -50.63 75.82
CA VAL A 943 69.58 -49.41 75.17
C VAL A 943 69.10 -48.46 76.26
N LYS A 944 69.53 -47.19 76.19
CA LYS A 944 69.16 -46.14 77.15
C LYS A 944 68.56 -44.92 76.44
N ASP A 945 67.74 -44.15 77.14
CA ASP A 945 67.23 -42.86 76.65
C ASP A 945 68.21 -41.70 76.87
N GLU A 946 67.81 -40.50 76.45
CA GLU A 946 68.58 -39.25 76.62
C GLU A 946 68.85 -38.89 78.09
N ASN A 947 68.05 -39.41 79.03
CA ASN A 947 68.22 -39.24 80.46
C ASN A 947 69.06 -40.38 81.09
N ASN A 948 69.72 -41.20 80.27
CA ASN A 948 70.54 -42.36 80.66
C ASN A 948 69.76 -43.44 81.43
N LYS A 949 68.42 -43.47 81.30
CA LYS A 949 67.57 -44.53 81.86
C LYS A 949 67.54 -45.72 80.92
N VAL A 950 67.62 -46.93 81.47
CA VAL A 950 67.49 -48.18 80.71
C VAL A 950 66.09 -48.29 80.07
N GLN A 951 66.05 -48.67 78.79
CA GLN A 951 64.84 -48.80 77.97
C GLN A 951 64.73 -50.16 77.28
N GLY A 952 65.84 -50.91 77.13
CA GLY A 952 65.82 -52.22 76.49
C GLY A 952 67.20 -52.88 76.38
N LEU A 953 67.29 -53.97 75.62
CA LEU A 953 68.50 -54.77 75.43
C LEU A 953 68.97 -54.78 73.97
N ALA A 954 70.28 -54.72 73.76
CA ALA A 954 70.91 -54.98 72.47
C ALA A 954 71.01 -56.51 72.24
N TYR A 955 69.87 -57.19 72.13
CA TYR A 955 69.78 -58.65 71.95
C TYR A 955 70.55 -59.16 70.72
N ASP A 956 70.67 -58.34 69.68
CA ASP A 956 71.44 -58.63 68.46
C ASP A 956 72.95 -58.78 68.74
N ARG A 957 73.46 -58.16 69.81
CA ARG A 957 74.89 -58.08 70.13
C ARG A 957 75.27 -58.74 71.45
N LEU A 958 74.37 -58.81 72.43
CA LEU A 958 74.68 -59.34 73.77
C LEU A 958 75.31 -60.74 73.72
N TRP A 959 74.76 -61.63 72.90
CA TRP A 959 75.24 -63.02 72.76
C TRP A 959 76.64 -63.14 72.15
N THR A 960 77.17 -62.10 71.49
CA THR A 960 78.55 -62.11 70.96
C THR A 960 79.60 -62.23 72.07
N LEU A 961 79.25 -61.84 73.30
CA LEU A 961 80.08 -62.02 74.49
C LEU A 961 80.31 -63.49 74.88
N LEU A 962 79.50 -64.43 74.37
CA LEU A 962 79.73 -65.86 74.55
C LEU A 962 80.89 -66.40 73.70
N LEU A 963 81.28 -65.71 72.61
CA LEU A 963 82.37 -66.16 71.74
C LEU A 963 83.74 -66.28 72.47
N PRO A 964 84.22 -65.29 73.24
CA PRO A 964 85.46 -65.45 74.01
C PRO A 964 85.33 -66.51 75.12
N VAL A 965 84.17 -66.65 75.75
CA VAL A 965 83.91 -67.70 76.76
C VAL A 965 84.00 -69.09 76.14
N LEU A 966 83.36 -69.31 74.98
CA LEU A 966 83.41 -70.59 74.28
C LEU A 966 84.82 -70.92 73.80
N ARG A 967 85.63 -69.92 73.42
CA ARG A 967 87.07 -70.10 73.13
C ARG A 967 87.84 -70.52 74.39
N ASP A 968 87.73 -69.77 75.49
CA ASP A 968 88.36 -70.11 76.77
C ASP A 968 87.97 -71.50 77.28
N MET A 969 86.68 -71.85 77.19
CA MET A 969 86.18 -73.18 77.52
C MET A 969 86.74 -74.27 76.60
N ASN A 970 86.86 -74.01 75.30
CA ASN A 970 87.44 -74.94 74.34
C ASN A 970 88.96 -75.11 74.54
N ASP A 971 89.67 -74.04 74.85
CA ASP A 971 91.11 -74.08 75.14
C ASP A 971 91.36 -74.86 76.43
N ARG A 972 90.59 -74.59 77.49
CA ARG A 972 90.61 -75.38 78.73
C ARG A 972 90.15 -76.83 78.53
N LEU A 973 89.22 -77.10 77.62
CA LEU A 973 88.83 -78.46 77.25
C LEU A 973 89.97 -79.18 76.54
N ASN A 974 90.69 -78.51 75.63
CA ASN A 974 91.86 -79.06 74.95
C ASN A 974 93.02 -79.31 75.92
N GLU A 975 93.26 -78.42 76.89
CA GLU A 975 94.20 -78.64 77.98
C GLU A 975 93.81 -79.85 78.84
N ALA A 976 92.54 -79.95 79.25
CA ALA A 976 92.03 -81.11 79.99
C ALA A 976 92.10 -82.41 79.15
N GLN A 977 91.85 -82.35 77.85
CA GLN A 977 91.98 -83.49 76.93
C GLN A 977 93.45 -83.93 76.82
N LEU A 978 94.39 -82.98 76.78
CA LEU A 978 95.84 -83.22 76.79
C LEU A 978 96.30 -83.82 78.13
N GLU A 979 95.76 -83.34 79.26
CA GLU A 979 96.04 -83.87 80.59
C GLU A 979 95.47 -85.29 80.77
N ILE A 980 94.24 -85.54 80.33
CA ILE A 980 93.64 -86.89 80.26
C ILE A 980 94.44 -87.80 79.35
N THR A 981 94.99 -87.29 78.24
CA THR A 981 95.86 -88.09 77.35
C THR A 981 97.18 -88.44 78.03
N LYS A 982 97.79 -87.50 78.79
CA LYS A 982 98.96 -87.78 79.63
C LYS A 982 98.65 -88.82 80.72
N LEU A 983 97.51 -88.73 81.39
CA LEU A 983 97.08 -89.67 82.43
C LEU A 983 96.75 -91.07 81.87
N LYS A 984 96.17 -91.16 80.67
CA LYS A 984 95.90 -92.44 79.98
C LYS A 984 97.14 -93.09 79.38
N GLY A 985 98.24 -92.36 79.21
CA GLY A 985 99.54 -92.88 78.77
C GLY A 985 100.37 -93.57 79.86
N VAL A 986 99.81 -93.74 81.08
CA VAL A 986 100.48 -94.38 82.23
C VAL A 986 99.68 -95.61 82.72
N ALA A 987 99.23 -96.43 81.75
CA ALA A 987 98.60 -97.74 81.96
C ALA A 987 99.37 -98.81 81.16
#